data_AF-A0A369GW06-F1
#
_entry.id   AF-A0A369GW06-F1
#
_cell.length_a   1.000
_cell.length_b   1.000
_cell.length_c   1.000
_cell.angle_alpha   90.00
_cell.angle_beta   90.00
_cell.angle_gamma   90.00
#
_symmetry.space_group_name_H-M   'P 1'
#
loop_
_entity.id
_entity.type
_entity.pdbx_description
1 polymer ?
#
loop_
_entity_poly.entity_id
_entity_poly.type
_entity_poly.pdbx_seq_one_letter_code
_entity_poly.pdbx_strand_id
1 'polypeptide(L)'
;MAASGPGLDPDPVSGPGPDDEDTDPPSYVDYETFLAPDFSPAAFANSLVIATNNPNDSPLDLSTPLSRVLFDAQELDTHIDLVATRHADTLLKHTQAQNAASQRIFAELDPRINSLNESYRQLEKEVIVKHAEADEVRHVALRLWETLRLASATARCLQLGRQLELQHAGLADNDHGALVRCSHTILALREVLEYQAPDEEGHGLGKIDAIRALEESVVTPVQRSVREAADRIVRDLSIPATMTFAQAAEARAKMESALAALYLLSPTLAVDLHRWKPRLLLQAVESYVRSALNTSLTALSRALGQLPTFDRALADVTARCQNLVSLELILESTSPPDHLLLPPELQKPPSLAQPVLAHLETTSLASYFWRNLAGGFASRVQELASRPGAVTRLLRANKNAVGDAIRQAVLKGCRLPPALDDVKSRGRTAEANWDREAAVMAQKGLNPATMAPHDGLVHPKKYDILDSNVEFVGSDIDHRVKYNSAATEPAWNDGAVGSEPGLRVWRIEQFQVVPWPKQRYGDFYDGDSYLVLHSQQLADSQKLRHDIFFWLGSQTTQDEAGTAAYKTVELDEFLHGAATQHREVQCAPSDEFLALFPRISILSGGVRSGFRHVEEGATKDKQPKQTLLRVFQAGAGGSNVVVYEVQPTWRSLDDGDVFVLDEGSKIWVWQGRRCSPMEKAKAAQVVHDMTQAKHVDVEVVSQDEARSRRIVELLGGDDSTPRDGFAQPRPLAVPSAATEVAAPRRLFRLSDASGRLELSLVKEGGQISAADLDGSDVFLLDDAGRGLWVWEGRGASRAEKARWLATARAYVQRRQAECAEALAIPVAKVVEGCESPAFLRAVDARC
;
A
#
# COMPACT_ATOMS: atom_id res chain seq x y z
N MET A 1 -14.44 -42.95 35.30
CA MET A 1 -15.06 -44.16 35.88
C MET A 1 -15.76 -44.88 34.75
N ALA A 2 -15.30 -46.10 34.47
CA ALA A 2 -15.73 -46.92 33.35
C ALA A 2 -17.21 -47.33 33.49
N ALA A 3 -17.96 -47.22 32.39
CA ALA A 3 -19.21 -47.94 32.21
C ALA A 3 -19.29 -48.33 30.73
N SER A 4 -19.21 -49.64 30.51
CA SER A 4 -19.13 -50.36 29.25
C SER A 4 -20.42 -50.21 28.44
N GLY A 5 -20.30 -49.85 27.16
CA GLY A 5 -21.40 -49.89 26.21
C GLY A 5 -21.61 -51.33 25.70
N PRO A 6 -22.86 -51.80 25.53
CA PRO A 6 -23.12 -53.16 25.07
C PRO A 6 -22.88 -53.25 23.56
N GLY A 7 -22.03 -54.22 23.17
CA GLY A 7 -21.92 -54.66 21.79
C GLY A 7 -23.21 -55.34 21.36
N LEU A 8 -23.76 -54.89 20.23
CA LEU A 8 -24.82 -55.56 19.50
C LEU A 8 -24.17 -56.62 18.62
N ASP A 9 -23.89 -57.79 19.20
CA ASP A 9 -23.76 -59.04 18.45
C ASP A 9 -25.08 -59.80 18.59
N PRO A 10 -25.78 -60.15 17.50
CA PRO A 10 -26.83 -61.15 17.57
C PRO A 10 -26.15 -62.53 17.56
N ASP A 11 -26.03 -63.14 18.75
CA ASP A 11 -25.76 -64.58 18.86
C ASP A 11 -26.84 -65.36 18.09
N PRO A 12 -26.47 -66.34 17.25
CA PRO A 12 -27.43 -67.19 16.57
C PRO A 12 -28.07 -68.13 17.60
N VAL A 13 -29.38 -67.95 17.80
CA VAL A 13 -30.22 -68.89 18.55
C VAL A 13 -30.10 -70.27 17.90
N SER A 14 -29.45 -71.20 18.61
CA SER A 14 -29.49 -72.63 18.34
C SER A 14 -30.91 -73.14 18.59
N GLY A 15 -31.74 -73.13 17.55
CA GLY A 15 -33.00 -73.88 17.46
C GLY A 15 -32.75 -75.28 16.88
N PRO A 16 -33.64 -76.25 17.18
CA PRO A 16 -33.47 -77.64 16.76
C PRO A 16 -33.47 -77.72 15.23
N GLY A 17 -32.59 -78.54 14.66
CA GLY A 17 -32.53 -78.76 13.22
C GLY A 17 -33.90 -79.16 12.68
N PRO A 18 -34.33 -78.63 11.52
CA PRO A 18 -35.46 -79.21 10.83
C PRO A 18 -34.98 -80.54 10.27
N ASP A 19 -35.62 -81.61 10.76
CA ASP A 19 -35.58 -82.92 10.13
C ASP A 19 -35.88 -82.78 8.63
N ASP A 20 -35.07 -83.48 7.84
CA ASP A 20 -35.14 -83.64 6.39
C ASP A 20 -36.53 -84.11 5.91
N GLU A 21 -37.47 -83.21 5.64
CA GLU A 21 -38.63 -83.49 4.77
C GLU A 21 -39.12 -82.20 4.09
N ASP A 22 -38.32 -81.59 3.21
CA ASP A 22 -38.81 -80.63 2.21
C ASP A 22 -37.76 -80.41 1.11
N THR A 23 -37.40 -81.47 0.39
CA THR A 23 -36.94 -81.27 -0.99
C THR A 23 -38.17 -80.89 -1.81
N ASP A 24 -38.29 -79.60 -2.14
CA ASP A 24 -39.23 -79.15 -3.16
C ASP A 24 -39.07 -80.06 -4.40
N PRO A 25 -40.18 -80.50 -5.02
CA PRO A 25 -40.09 -81.28 -6.25
C PRO A 25 -39.23 -80.49 -7.25
N PRO A 26 -38.41 -81.16 -8.07
CA PRO A 26 -37.57 -80.46 -9.04
C PRO A 26 -38.47 -79.64 -9.97
N SER A 27 -38.56 -78.33 -9.73
CA SER A 27 -39.25 -77.41 -10.62
C SER A 27 -38.40 -77.24 -11.86
N TYR A 28 -39.06 -77.25 -13.02
CA TYR A 28 -38.42 -77.02 -14.30
C TYR A 28 -38.27 -75.51 -14.59
N VAL A 29 -38.64 -74.66 -13.64
CA VAL A 29 -38.50 -73.21 -13.68
C VAL A 29 -37.16 -72.83 -13.07
N ASP A 30 -36.36 -72.10 -13.85
CA ASP A 30 -35.05 -71.61 -13.42
C ASP A 30 -35.19 -70.33 -12.57
N TYR A 31 -35.43 -70.52 -11.27
CA TYR A 31 -35.60 -69.42 -10.32
C TYR A 31 -34.33 -68.55 -10.16
N GLU A 32 -33.14 -69.10 -10.38
CA GLU A 32 -31.88 -68.35 -10.28
C GLU A 32 -31.81 -67.26 -11.35
N THR A 33 -32.26 -67.57 -12.58
CA THR A 33 -32.35 -66.59 -13.66
C THR A 33 -33.31 -65.45 -13.34
N PHE A 34 -34.44 -65.70 -12.67
CA PHE A 34 -35.43 -64.67 -12.32
C PHE A 34 -35.05 -63.79 -11.11
N LEU A 35 -34.24 -64.33 -10.20
CA LEU A 35 -33.79 -63.62 -8.99
C LEU A 35 -32.45 -62.89 -9.20
N ALA A 36 -31.83 -63.04 -10.37
CA ALA A 36 -30.57 -62.39 -10.69
C ALA A 36 -30.72 -60.85 -10.72
N PRO A 37 -29.77 -60.09 -10.12
CA PRO A 37 -29.85 -58.63 -10.01
C PRO A 37 -29.80 -57.89 -11.36
N ASP A 38 -29.39 -58.57 -12.42
CA ASP A 38 -29.31 -58.09 -13.80
C ASP A 38 -30.41 -58.64 -14.72
N PHE A 39 -31.41 -59.35 -14.17
CA PHE A 39 -32.51 -59.91 -14.96
C PHE A 39 -33.28 -58.81 -15.72
N SER A 40 -33.37 -58.96 -17.04
CA SER A 40 -34.13 -58.08 -17.92
C SER A 40 -35.22 -58.85 -18.67
N PRO A 41 -36.51 -58.54 -18.46
CA PRO A 41 -37.61 -59.24 -19.12
C PRO A 41 -37.53 -59.19 -20.65
N ALA A 42 -37.06 -58.08 -21.21
CA ALA A 42 -36.94 -57.89 -22.65
C ALA A 42 -35.79 -58.73 -23.24
N ALA A 43 -34.65 -58.81 -22.54
CA ALA A 43 -33.52 -59.63 -22.95
C ALA A 43 -33.85 -61.13 -22.85
N PHE A 44 -34.54 -61.53 -21.78
CA PHE A 44 -35.01 -62.90 -21.57
C PHE A 44 -36.03 -63.31 -22.65
N ALA A 45 -37.04 -62.50 -22.92
CA ALA A 45 -38.01 -62.75 -23.98
C ALA A 45 -37.34 -62.86 -25.36
N ASN A 46 -36.36 -61.99 -25.66
CA ASN A 46 -35.60 -62.06 -26.91
C ASN A 46 -34.76 -63.35 -27.00
N SER A 47 -34.13 -63.79 -25.91
CA SER A 47 -33.37 -65.05 -25.88
C SER A 47 -34.25 -66.27 -26.14
N LEU A 48 -35.48 -66.28 -25.59
CA LEU A 48 -36.48 -67.33 -25.83
C LEU A 48 -36.94 -67.36 -27.29
N VAL A 49 -37.24 -66.20 -27.87
CA VAL A 49 -37.65 -66.10 -29.28
C VAL A 49 -36.55 -66.60 -30.22
N ILE A 50 -35.28 -66.27 -29.93
CA ILE A 50 -34.12 -66.76 -30.69
C ILE A 50 -33.92 -68.26 -30.49
N ALA A 51 -34.15 -68.78 -29.28
CA ALA A 51 -33.97 -70.20 -28.99
C ALA A 51 -35.05 -71.10 -29.63
N THR A 52 -36.27 -70.59 -29.81
CA THR A 52 -37.40 -71.38 -30.36
C THR A 52 -37.59 -71.23 -31.87
N ASN A 53 -36.83 -70.35 -32.54
CA ASN A 53 -36.98 -70.07 -33.98
C ASN A 53 -35.65 -70.20 -34.72
N ASN A 54 -35.69 -70.65 -35.98
CA ASN A 54 -34.52 -70.66 -36.86
C ASN A 54 -34.43 -69.31 -37.64
N PRO A 55 -33.24 -68.74 -37.87
CA PRO A 55 -33.07 -67.50 -38.65
C PRO A 55 -33.66 -67.49 -40.07
N ASN A 56 -34.06 -68.65 -40.61
CA ASN A 56 -34.72 -68.77 -41.91
C ASN A 56 -36.24 -68.97 -41.83
N ASP A 57 -36.84 -69.00 -40.63
CA ASP A 57 -38.28 -69.19 -40.45
C ASP A 57 -39.05 -67.90 -40.80
N SER A 58 -39.91 -67.97 -41.82
CA SER A 58 -40.82 -66.90 -42.22
C SER A 58 -42.21 -67.46 -42.52
N PRO A 59 -43.25 -67.14 -41.73
CA PRO A 59 -43.23 -66.22 -40.58
C PRO A 59 -42.61 -66.83 -39.31
N LEU A 60 -42.10 -65.96 -38.44
CA LEU A 60 -41.53 -66.29 -37.13
C LEU A 60 -42.61 -66.81 -36.17
N ASP A 61 -42.35 -67.91 -35.45
CA ASP A 61 -43.27 -68.49 -34.47
C ASP A 61 -43.10 -67.86 -33.08
N LEU A 62 -44.10 -67.07 -32.69
CA LEU A 62 -44.18 -66.46 -31.36
C LEU A 62 -45.06 -67.25 -30.38
N SER A 63 -45.77 -68.27 -30.84
CA SER A 63 -46.72 -69.02 -30.01
C SER A 63 -46.01 -69.94 -29.02
N THR A 64 -44.92 -70.56 -29.44
CA THR A 64 -44.08 -71.44 -28.61
C THR A 64 -43.38 -70.69 -27.46
N PRO A 65 -42.63 -69.58 -27.69
CA PRO A 65 -41.98 -68.85 -26.59
C PRO A 65 -42.98 -68.18 -25.64
N LEU A 66 -44.12 -67.69 -26.15
CA LEU A 66 -45.19 -67.13 -25.32
C LEU A 66 -45.80 -68.19 -24.39
N SER A 67 -46.04 -69.40 -24.91
CA SER A 67 -46.61 -70.51 -24.14
C SER A 67 -45.65 -70.97 -23.02
N ARG A 68 -44.33 -70.93 -23.26
CA ARG A 68 -43.31 -71.20 -22.24
C ARG A 68 -43.35 -70.18 -21.10
N VAL A 69 -43.37 -68.88 -21.41
CA VAL A 69 -43.45 -67.81 -20.40
C VAL A 69 -44.73 -67.89 -19.59
N LEU A 70 -45.87 -68.15 -20.22
CA LEU A 70 -47.15 -68.28 -19.52
C LEU A 70 -47.17 -69.48 -18.57
N PHE A 71 -46.55 -70.59 -18.96
CA PHE A 71 -46.43 -71.77 -18.10
C PHE A 71 -45.53 -71.48 -16.89
N ASP A 72 -44.37 -70.87 -17.11
CA ASP A 72 -43.43 -70.52 -16.04
C ASP A 72 -44.05 -69.50 -15.05
N ALA A 73 -44.82 -68.52 -15.56
CA ALA A 73 -45.56 -67.57 -14.73
C ALA A 73 -46.67 -68.23 -13.89
N GLN A 74 -47.43 -69.14 -14.49
CA GLN A 74 -48.47 -69.87 -13.77
C GLN A 74 -47.87 -70.76 -12.68
N GLU A 75 -46.73 -71.40 -12.93
CA GLU A 75 -46.03 -72.22 -11.95
C GLU A 75 -45.49 -71.36 -10.79
N LEU A 76 -44.91 -70.18 -11.09
CA LEU A 76 -44.48 -69.20 -10.10
C LEU A 76 -45.62 -68.75 -9.18
N ASP A 77 -46.78 -68.38 -9.74
CA ASP A 77 -47.95 -67.97 -8.95
C ASP A 77 -48.41 -69.10 -8.04
N THR A 78 -48.51 -70.33 -8.57
CA THR A 78 -48.91 -71.49 -7.75
C THR A 78 -47.90 -71.81 -6.64
N HIS A 79 -46.60 -71.62 -6.92
CA HIS A 79 -45.54 -71.83 -5.93
C HIS A 79 -45.58 -70.76 -4.83
N ILE A 80 -45.75 -69.49 -5.20
CA ILE A 80 -45.90 -68.39 -4.25
C ILE A 80 -47.10 -68.62 -3.35
N ASP A 81 -48.26 -68.99 -3.92
CA ASP A 81 -49.45 -69.29 -3.13
C ASP A 81 -49.24 -70.49 -2.21
N LEU A 82 -48.56 -71.53 -2.67
CA LEU A 82 -48.27 -72.73 -1.89
C LEU A 82 -47.33 -72.42 -0.72
N VAL A 83 -46.22 -71.72 -0.97
CA VAL A 83 -45.25 -71.31 0.06
C VAL A 83 -45.88 -70.32 1.04
N ALA A 84 -46.61 -69.31 0.54
CA ALA A 84 -47.30 -68.34 1.38
C ALA A 84 -48.36 -69.00 2.27
N THR A 85 -49.11 -69.97 1.75
CA THR A 85 -50.11 -70.72 2.53
C THR A 85 -49.44 -71.66 3.54
N ARG A 86 -48.38 -72.35 3.13
CA ARG A 86 -47.61 -73.29 3.98
C ARG A 86 -46.94 -72.59 5.16
N HIS A 87 -46.48 -71.35 4.96
CA HIS A 87 -45.82 -70.55 5.98
C HIS A 87 -46.64 -69.35 6.49
N ALA A 88 -47.97 -69.35 6.26
CA ALA A 88 -48.86 -68.23 6.60
C ALA A 88 -48.76 -67.82 8.07
N ASP A 89 -48.71 -68.78 8.99
CA ASP A 89 -48.59 -68.54 10.43
C ASP A 89 -47.28 -67.81 10.79
N THR A 90 -46.18 -68.13 10.11
CA THR A 90 -44.86 -67.53 10.37
C THR A 90 -44.83 -66.10 9.86
N LEU A 91 -45.40 -65.84 8.68
CA LEU A 91 -45.53 -64.49 8.11
C LEU A 91 -46.43 -63.59 8.97
N LEU A 92 -47.57 -64.11 9.43
CA LEU A 92 -48.48 -63.36 10.31
C LEU A 92 -47.84 -63.05 11.66
N LYS A 93 -47.15 -64.02 12.28
CA LYS A 93 -46.41 -63.79 13.54
C LYS A 93 -45.31 -62.77 13.38
N HIS A 94 -44.54 -62.83 12.30
CA HIS A 94 -43.48 -61.85 12.02
C HIS A 94 -44.06 -60.45 11.85
N THR A 95 -45.10 -60.30 11.03
CA THR A 95 -45.76 -59.01 10.78
C THR A 95 -46.38 -58.44 12.06
N GLN A 96 -47.01 -59.29 12.89
CA GLN A 96 -47.59 -58.88 14.17
C GLN A 96 -46.52 -58.44 15.18
N ALA A 97 -45.39 -59.17 15.26
CA ALA A 97 -44.27 -58.81 16.12
C ALA A 97 -43.63 -57.48 15.69
N GLN A 98 -43.45 -57.27 14.38
CA GLN A 98 -42.93 -56.02 13.84
C GLN A 98 -43.86 -54.84 14.15
N ASN A 99 -45.16 -55.01 13.95
CA ASN A 99 -46.15 -53.96 14.23
C ASN A 99 -46.22 -53.62 15.73
N ALA A 100 -46.13 -54.63 16.60
CA ALA A 100 -46.07 -54.43 18.05
C ALA A 100 -44.78 -53.72 18.49
N ALA A 101 -43.64 -54.02 17.86
CA ALA A 101 -42.37 -53.34 18.12
C ALA A 101 -42.45 -51.86 17.71
N SER A 102 -42.98 -51.55 16.51
CA SER A 102 -43.19 -50.17 16.06
C SER A 102 -44.10 -49.40 17.00
N GLN A 103 -45.21 -49.99 17.46
CA GLN A 103 -46.12 -49.33 18.40
C GLN A 103 -45.47 -49.01 19.75
N ARG A 104 -44.62 -49.90 20.28
CA ARG A 104 -43.87 -49.63 21.52
C ARG A 104 -42.90 -48.46 21.35
N ILE A 105 -42.20 -48.41 20.21
CA ILE A 105 -41.28 -47.31 19.90
C ILE A 105 -42.04 -45.98 19.86
N PHE A 106 -43.19 -45.91 19.19
CA PHE A 106 -44.03 -44.70 19.18
C PHE A 106 -44.50 -44.32 20.59
N ALA A 107 -44.99 -45.28 21.37
CA ALA A 107 -45.47 -45.02 22.73
C ALA A 107 -44.39 -44.46 23.67
N GLU A 108 -43.12 -44.81 23.45
CA GLU A 108 -42.01 -44.29 24.24
C GLU A 108 -41.44 -42.97 23.71
N LEU A 109 -41.40 -42.77 22.39
CA LEU A 109 -40.82 -41.59 21.76
C LEU A 109 -41.75 -40.37 21.78
N ASP A 110 -43.06 -40.55 21.56
CA ASP A 110 -44.01 -39.44 21.48
C ASP A 110 -44.01 -38.54 22.73
N PRO A 111 -44.04 -39.07 23.98
CA PRO A 111 -43.99 -38.24 25.17
C PRO A 111 -42.70 -37.43 25.29
N ARG A 112 -41.56 -38.03 24.90
CA ARG A 112 -40.25 -37.37 24.95
C ARG A 112 -40.15 -36.26 23.89
N ILE A 113 -40.65 -36.51 22.69
CA ILE A 113 -40.72 -35.51 21.61
C ILE A 113 -41.61 -34.34 22.03
N ASN A 114 -42.77 -34.62 22.63
CA ASN A 114 -43.69 -33.59 23.12
C ASN A 114 -43.06 -32.72 24.21
N SER A 115 -42.38 -33.34 25.19
CA SER A 115 -41.67 -32.61 26.24
C SER A 115 -40.53 -31.74 25.67
N LEU A 116 -39.77 -32.25 24.69
CA LEU A 116 -38.72 -31.49 24.03
C LEU A 116 -39.30 -30.28 23.27
N ASN A 117 -40.39 -30.49 22.52
CA ASN A 117 -41.07 -29.41 21.79
C ASN A 117 -41.61 -28.33 22.73
N GLU A 118 -42.13 -28.71 23.90
CA GLU A 118 -42.60 -27.75 24.90
C GLU A 118 -41.45 -26.95 25.51
N SER A 119 -40.32 -27.61 25.83
CA SER A 119 -39.11 -26.94 26.29
C SER A 119 -38.54 -25.97 25.25
N TYR A 120 -38.58 -26.34 23.97
CA TYR A 120 -38.16 -25.48 22.87
C TYR A 120 -39.05 -24.25 22.73
N ARG A 121 -40.38 -24.42 22.78
CA ARG A 121 -41.34 -23.30 22.77
C ARG A 121 -41.13 -22.36 23.95
N GLN A 122 -40.80 -22.90 25.13
CA GLN A 122 -40.49 -22.07 26.29
C GLN A 122 -39.20 -21.29 26.09
N LEU A 123 -38.14 -21.92 25.57
CA LEU A 123 -36.87 -21.24 25.25
C LEU A 123 -37.05 -20.15 24.18
N GLU A 124 -37.81 -20.43 23.13
CA GLU A 124 -38.16 -19.48 22.08
C GLU A 124 -38.85 -18.24 22.67
N LYS A 125 -39.84 -18.45 23.54
CA LYS A 125 -40.58 -17.35 24.18
C LYS A 125 -39.75 -16.58 25.20
N GLU A 126 -39.01 -17.26 26.07
CA GLU A 126 -38.31 -16.61 27.19
C GLU A 126 -36.97 -16.00 26.80
N VAL A 127 -36.29 -16.55 25.80
CA VAL A 127 -34.95 -16.12 25.39
C VAL A 127 -34.99 -15.43 24.04
N ILE A 128 -35.47 -16.10 22.99
CA ILE A 128 -35.35 -15.58 21.61
C ILE A 128 -36.19 -14.32 21.43
N VAL A 129 -37.47 -14.37 21.78
CA VAL A 129 -38.38 -13.21 21.64
C VAL A 129 -37.94 -12.04 22.51
N LYS A 130 -37.62 -12.28 23.80
CA LYS A 130 -37.15 -11.21 24.70
C LYS A 130 -35.81 -10.62 24.26
N HIS A 131 -34.91 -11.43 23.72
CA HIS A 131 -33.65 -10.95 23.17
C HIS A 131 -33.88 -10.06 21.96
N ALA A 132 -34.78 -10.43 21.05
CA ALA A 132 -35.15 -9.61 19.90
C ALA A 132 -35.74 -8.25 20.34
N GLU A 133 -36.67 -8.24 21.30
CA GLU A 133 -37.22 -7.00 21.88
C GLU A 133 -36.13 -6.15 22.54
N ALA A 134 -35.22 -6.76 23.31
CA ALA A 134 -34.12 -6.05 23.95
C ALA A 134 -33.13 -5.49 22.93
N ASP A 135 -32.89 -6.20 21.83
CA ASP A 135 -32.01 -5.75 20.77
C ASP A 135 -32.63 -4.56 20.01
N GLU A 136 -33.94 -4.54 19.77
CA GLU A 136 -34.63 -3.36 19.23
C GLU A 136 -34.46 -2.13 20.13
N VAL A 137 -34.67 -2.29 21.45
CA VAL A 137 -34.46 -1.21 22.43
C VAL A 137 -33.00 -0.74 22.43
N ARG A 138 -32.04 -1.66 22.36
CA ARG A 138 -30.61 -1.34 22.25
C ARG A 138 -30.32 -0.49 21.02
N HIS A 139 -30.85 -0.86 19.85
CA HIS A 139 -30.68 -0.09 18.62
C HIS A 139 -31.29 1.32 18.73
N VAL A 140 -32.48 1.45 19.31
CA VAL A 140 -33.11 2.76 19.54
C VAL A 140 -32.29 3.61 20.51
N ALA A 141 -31.81 3.04 21.61
CA ALA A 141 -30.99 3.75 22.60
C ALA A 141 -29.66 4.22 22.01
N LEU A 142 -28.98 3.39 21.20
CA LEU A 142 -27.75 3.76 20.49
C LEU A 142 -28.00 4.93 19.53
N ARG A 143 -29.07 4.88 18.72
CA ARG A 143 -29.43 5.98 17.81
C ARG A 143 -29.74 7.28 18.55
N LEU A 144 -30.46 7.21 19.68
CA LEU A 144 -30.75 8.38 20.51
C LEU A 144 -29.49 8.99 21.11
N TRP A 145 -28.59 8.14 21.61
CA TRP A 145 -27.30 8.58 22.14
C TRP A 145 -26.43 9.24 21.05
N GLU A 146 -26.31 8.63 19.88
CA GLU A 146 -25.58 9.21 18.73
C GLU A 146 -26.18 10.56 18.31
N THR A 147 -27.51 10.65 18.26
CA THR A 147 -28.21 11.90 17.91
C THR A 147 -27.95 12.99 18.95
N LEU A 148 -28.03 12.67 20.24
CA LEU A 148 -27.76 13.62 21.32
C LEU A 148 -26.30 14.09 21.28
N ARG A 149 -25.35 13.17 21.11
CA ARG A 149 -23.92 13.47 20.98
C ARG A 149 -23.66 14.44 19.83
N LEU A 150 -24.17 14.13 18.64
CA LEU A 150 -24.04 14.98 17.45
C LEU A 150 -24.71 16.35 17.66
N ALA A 151 -25.90 16.39 18.27
CA ALA A 151 -26.60 17.64 18.55
C ALA A 151 -25.83 18.54 19.53
N SER A 152 -25.26 17.97 20.59
CA SER A 152 -24.44 18.70 21.57
C SER A 152 -23.17 19.26 20.94
N ALA A 153 -22.43 18.44 20.18
CA ALA A 153 -21.24 18.88 19.47
C ALA A 153 -21.56 19.95 18.41
N THR A 154 -22.69 19.81 17.72
CA THR A 154 -23.17 20.83 16.76
C THR A 154 -23.50 22.15 17.44
N ALA A 155 -24.22 22.11 18.57
CA ALA A 155 -24.56 23.30 19.34
C ALA A 155 -23.30 24.03 19.83
N ARG A 156 -22.29 23.29 20.30
CA ARG A 156 -20.98 23.85 20.69
C ARG A 156 -20.28 24.53 19.51
N CYS A 157 -20.22 23.87 18.35
CA CYS A 157 -19.63 24.45 17.15
C CYS A 157 -20.33 25.74 16.71
N LEU A 158 -21.66 25.75 16.69
CA LEU A 158 -22.44 26.94 16.33
C LEU A 158 -22.24 28.08 17.34
N GLN A 159 -22.16 27.78 18.63
CA GLN A 159 -21.86 28.77 19.67
C GLN A 159 -20.47 29.38 19.50
N LEU A 160 -19.45 28.55 19.26
CA LEU A 160 -18.08 29.01 18.97
C LEU A 160 -18.01 29.81 17.67
N GLY A 161 -18.74 29.39 16.64
CA GLY A 161 -18.89 30.12 15.38
C GLY A 161 -19.47 31.52 15.58
N ARG A 162 -20.54 31.63 16.37
CA ARG A 162 -21.13 32.93 16.71
C ARG A 162 -20.19 33.81 17.52
N GLN A 163 -19.47 33.22 18.48
CA GLN A 163 -18.44 33.92 19.23
C GLN A 163 -17.31 34.42 18.32
N LEU A 164 -16.92 33.64 17.33
CA LEU A 164 -15.89 34.01 16.35
C LEU A 164 -16.33 35.21 15.50
N GLU A 165 -17.57 35.25 15.02
CA GLU A 165 -18.11 36.41 14.27
C GLU A 165 -18.09 37.70 15.11
N LEU A 166 -18.53 37.62 16.37
CA LEU A 166 -18.56 38.76 17.28
C LEU A 166 -17.14 39.28 17.59
N GLN A 167 -16.19 38.37 17.80
CA GLN A 167 -14.79 38.73 18.00
C GLN A 167 -14.16 39.31 16.72
N HIS A 168 -14.53 38.77 15.55
CA HIS A 168 -14.04 39.24 14.25
C HIS A 168 -14.46 40.69 13.97
N ALA A 169 -15.69 41.06 14.34
CA ALA A 169 -16.16 42.44 14.19
C ALA A 169 -15.25 43.46 14.88
N GLY A 170 -14.66 43.11 16.04
CA GLY A 170 -13.71 43.98 16.75
C GLY A 170 -12.41 44.28 16.00
N LEU A 171 -12.04 43.49 14.98
CA LEU A 171 -10.89 43.79 14.13
C LEU A 171 -11.09 45.06 13.28
N ALA A 172 -12.35 45.39 12.95
CA ALA A 172 -12.67 46.62 12.24
C ALA A 172 -12.45 47.87 13.13
N ASP A 173 -12.52 47.71 14.45
CA ASP A 173 -12.35 48.79 15.44
C ASP A 173 -10.89 48.99 15.88
N ASN A 174 -9.92 48.42 15.15
CA ASN A 174 -8.49 48.42 15.50
C ASN A 174 -8.15 47.77 16.86
N ASP A 175 -9.02 46.91 17.40
CA ASP A 175 -8.70 46.10 18.60
C ASP A 175 -7.71 44.98 18.21
N HIS A 176 -6.43 45.20 18.52
CA HIS A 176 -5.39 44.20 18.28
C HIS A 176 -5.57 42.94 19.14
N GLY A 177 -6.24 43.04 20.29
CA GLY A 177 -6.56 41.90 21.14
C GLY A 177 -7.56 40.94 20.49
N ALA A 178 -8.36 41.42 19.55
CA ALA A 178 -9.30 40.59 18.79
C ALA A 178 -8.59 39.50 17.98
N LEU A 179 -7.36 39.75 17.50
CA LEU A 179 -6.56 38.75 16.76
C LEU A 179 -6.30 37.50 17.59
N VAL A 180 -5.89 37.69 18.85
CA VAL A 180 -5.56 36.59 19.77
C VAL A 180 -6.82 35.85 20.19
N ARG A 181 -7.90 36.58 20.50
CA ARG A 181 -9.20 35.97 20.85
C ARG A 181 -9.77 35.13 19.70
N CYS A 182 -9.77 35.65 18.47
CA CYS A 182 -10.19 34.91 17.29
C CYS A 182 -9.34 33.64 17.09
N SER A 183 -8.02 33.75 17.28
CA SER A 183 -7.10 32.62 17.12
C SER A 183 -7.40 31.48 18.11
N HIS A 184 -7.69 31.79 19.38
CA HIS A 184 -8.12 30.78 20.35
C HIS A 184 -9.48 30.15 19.99
N THR A 185 -10.45 30.94 19.55
CA THR A 185 -11.77 30.41 19.14
C THR A 185 -11.65 29.52 17.89
N ILE A 186 -10.79 29.88 16.94
CA ILE A 186 -10.48 29.04 15.76
C ILE A 186 -9.84 27.72 16.19
N LEU A 187 -8.89 27.74 17.14
CA LEU A 187 -8.27 26.53 17.66
C LEU A 187 -9.28 25.64 18.41
N ALA A 188 -10.18 26.22 19.19
CA ALA A 188 -11.24 25.49 19.88
C ALA A 188 -12.25 24.86 18.89
N LEU A 189 -12.55 25.53 17.77
CA LEU A 189 -13.36 24.95 16.69
C LEU A 189 -12.64 23.79 16.01
N ARG A 190 -11.35 23.95 15.69
CA ARG A 190 -10.53 22.88 15.12
C ARG A 190 -10.46 21.66 16.01
N GLU A 191 -10.26 21.86 17.32
CA GLU A 191 -10.26 20.77 18.30
C GLU A 191 -11.51 19.89 18.15
N VAL A 192 -12.70 20.49 18.11
CA VAL A 192 -13.96 19.72 17.97
C VAL A 192 -14.11 19.07 16.59
N LEU A 193 -13.64 19.74 15.53
CA LEU A 193 -13.83 19.28 14.14
C LEU A 193 -12.79 18.24 13.71
N GLU A 194 -11.62 18.22 14.35
CA GLU A 194 -10.48 17.35 14.00
C GLU A 194 -10.50 16.00 14.73
N TYR A 195 -11.10 15.90 15.92
CA TYR A 195 -11.25 14.64 16.66
C TYR A 195 -12.40 13.79 16.08
N GLN A 196 -12.13 13.05 15.00
CA GLN A 196 -13.12 12.30 14.22
C GLN A 196 -13.17 10.78 14.53
N ALA A 197 -12.41 10.27 15.50
CA ALA A 197 -12.44 8.84 15.82
C ALA A 197 -13.81 8.40 16.38
N PRO A 198 -14.21 7.11 16.31
CA PRO A 198 -15.59 6.66 16.61
C PRO A 198 -16.16 7.07 17.99
N ASP A 199 -15.29 7.28 18.97
CA ASP A 199 -15.62 7.68 20.35
C ASP A 199 -15.37 9.17 20.65
N GLU A 200 -14.88 9.93 19.66
CA GLU A 200 -14.56 11.34 19.80
C GLU A 200 -15.74 12.25 19.45
N GLU A 201 -15.68 13.50 19.94
CA GLU A 201 -16.76 14.49 19.82
C GLU A 201 -17.05 14.91 18.37
N GLY A 202 -16.04 14.89 17.49
CA GLY A 202 -16.14 15.31 16.09
C GLY A 202 -16.67 14.24 15.13
N HIS A 203 -16.81 12.99 15.57
CA HIS A 203 -17.22 11.90 14.71
C HIS A 203 -18.65 12.09 14.18
N GLY A 204 -18.75 12.25 12.85
CA GLY A 204 -20.00 12.46 12.14
C GLY A 204 -20.44 13.93 11.98
N LEU A 205 -19.70 14.90 12.54
CA LEU A 205 -20.04 16.33 12.39
C LEU A 205 -19.96 16.81 10.93
N GLY A 206 -19.03 16.29 10.12
CA GLY A 206 -18.90 16.64 8.70
C GLY A 206 -20.11 16.25 7.84
N LYS A 207 -21.01 15.39 8.34
CA LYS A 207 -22.27 15.02 7.67
C LYS A 207 -23.38 16.04 7.89
N ILE A 208 -23.19 17.01 8.78
CA ILE A 208 -24.20 18.02 9.14
C ILE A 208 -23.99 19.27 8.29
N ASP A 209 -25.00 19.61 7.48
CA ASP A 209 -24.95 20.77 6.57
C ASP A 209 -24.64 22.09 7.28
N ALA A 210 -25.17 22.27 8.49
CA ALA A 210 -24.91 23.47 9.29
C ALA A 210 -23.42 23.61 9.70
N ILE A 211 -22.73 22.49 9.95
CA ILE A 211 -21.30 22.49 10.28
C ILE A 211 -20.46 22.79 9.04
N ARG A 212 -20.75 22.13 7.92
CA ARG A 212 -20.09 22.43 6.64
C ARG A 212 -20.28 23.89 6.24
N ALA A 213 -21.50 24.42 6.38
CA ALA A 213 -21.78 25.83 6.14
C ALA A 213 -20.99 26.74 7.09
N LEU A 214 -20.88 26.40 8.38
CA LEU A 214 -20.08 27.16 9.34
C LEU A 214 -18.59 27.19 8.94
N GLU A 215 -18.01 26.07 8.55
CA GLU A 215 -16.61 25.97 8.11
C GLU A 215 -16.32 26.80 6.86
N GLU A 216 -17.20 26.70 5.86
CA GLU A 216 -17.04 27.38 4.56
C GLU A 216 -17.32 28.88 4.63
N SER A 217 -18.37 29.28 5.36
CA SER A 217 -18.86 30.67 5.36
C SER A 217 -18.29 31.54 6.48
N VAL A 218 -17.89 30.94 7.62
CA VAL A 218 -17.42 31.70 8.79
C VAL A 218 -15.97 31.36 9.12
N VAL A 219 -15.65 30.10 9.42
CA VAL A 219 -14.34 29.73 9.97
C VAL A 219 -13.22 30.00 8.98
N THR A 220 -13.33 29.51 7.75
CA THR A 220 -12.29 29.66 6.72
C THR A 220 -12.07 31.13 6.33
N PRO A 221 -13.11 31.95 6.06
CA PRO A 221 -12.93 33.37 5.76
C PRO A 221 -12.36 34.17 6.93
N VAL A 222 -12.86 33.96 8.16
CA VAL A 222 -12.37 34.67 9.35
C VAL A 222 -10.91 34.30 9.64
N GLN A 223 -10.55 33.02 9.56
CA GLN A 223 -9.16 32.58 9.73
C GLN A 223 -8.22 33.23 8.72
N ARG A 224 -8.63 33.30 7.45
CA ARG A 224 -7.86 33.99 6.40
C ARG A 224 -7.68 35.46 6.73
N SER A 225 -8.76 36.15 7.11
CA SER A 225 -8.73 37.57 7.45
C SER A 225 -7.87 37.88 8.68
N VAL A 226 -7.94 37.06 9.75
CA VAL A 226 -7.09 37.19 10.95
C VAL A 226 -5.62 37.02 10.58
N ARG A 227 -5.28 36.00 9.77
CA ARG A 227 -3.92 35.79 9.28
C ARG A 227 -3.42 36.97 8.46
N GLU A 228 -4.21 37.45 7.50
CA GLU A 228 -3.85 38.58 6.64
C GLU A 228 -3.69 39.89 7.44
N ALA A 229 -4.50 40.10 8.47
CA ALA A 229 -4.36 41.22 9.39
C ALA A 229 -3.06 41.14 10.20
N ALA A 230 -2.72 39.95 10.74
CA ALA A 230 -1.47 39.74 11.46
C ALA A 230 -0.24 39.91 10.55
N ASP A 231 -0.25 39.32 9.34
CA ASP A 231 0.80 39.48 8.33
C ASP A 231 0.97 40.95 7.92
N ARG A 232 -0.12 41.71 7.80
CA ARG A 232 -0.10 43.16 7.55
C ARG A 232 0.62 43.92 8.67
N ILE A 233 0.26 43.67 9.93
CA ILE A 233 0.87 44.33 11.09
C ILE A 233 2.38 44.04 11.15
N VAL A 234 2.80 42.79 10.90
CA VAL A 234 4.23 42.44 10.87
C VAL A 234 4.95 43.18 9.75
N ARG A 235 4.37 43.20 8.55
CA ARG A 235 4.98 43.82 7.37
C ARG A 235 5.11 45.34 7.48
N ASP A 236 4.12 46.00 8.08
CA ASP A 236 4.01 47.46 8.12
C ASP A 236 4.72 48.06 9.36
N LEU A 237 5.45 47.25 10.13
CA LEU A 237 6.22 47.70 11.29
C LEU A 237 7.20 48.81 10.92
N SER A 238 7.03 49.97 11.57
CA SER A 238 7.92 51.11 11.47
C SER A 238 7.96 51.87 12.79
N ILE A 239 9.15 52.01 13.37
CA ILE A 239 9.38 52.72 14.64
C ILE A 239 10.45 53.78 14.39
N PRO A 240 10.09 54.92 13.77
CA PRO A 240 11.06 55.98 13.49
C PRO A 240 11.56 56.62 14.79
N ALA A 241 12.76 57.18 14.75
CA ALA A 241 13.38 57.85 15.91
C ALA A 241 12.58 59.07 16.43
N THR A 242 11.65 59.60 15.63
CA THR A 242 10.77 60.73 15.99
C THR A 242 9.47 60.29 16.67
N MET A 243 9.22 58.98 16.81
CA MET A 243 7.98 58.45 17.38
C MET A 243 7.93 58.68 18.90
N THR A 244 6.74 59.00 19.42
CA THR A 244 6.54 59.16 20.87
C THR A 244 6.54 57.82 21.60
N PHE A 245 6.83 57.81 22.91
CA PHE A 245 6.80 56.60 23.73
C PHE A 245 5.42 55.91 23.71
N ALA A 246 4.32 56.68 23.76
CA ALA A 246 2.96 56.14 23.70
C ALA A 246 2.66 55.43 22.37
N GLN A 247 3.07 56.04 21.25
CA GLN A 247 2.91 55.42 19.93
C GLN A 247 3.79 54.17 19.79
N ALA A 248 5.00 54.17 20.35
CA ALA A 248 5.89 53.00 20.36
C ALA A 248 5.33 51.85 21.19
N ALA A 249 4.74 52.14 22.34
CA ALA A 249 4.05 51.14 23.16
C ALA A 249 2.84 50.54 22.41
N GLU A 250 2.05 51.35 21.72
CA GLU A 250 0.91 50.88 20.93
C GLU A 250 1.36 50.01 19.73
N ALA A 251 2.38 50.44 18.99
CA ALA A 251 2.95 49.67 17.89
C ALA A 251 3.52 48.31 18.36
N ARG A 252 4.15 48.30 19.54
CA ARG A 252 4.62 47.08 20.21
C ARG A 252 3.47 46.15 20.58
N ALA A 253 2.42 46.64 21.24
CA ALA A 253 1.27 45.81 21.63
C ALA A 253 0.53 45.20 20.42
N LYS A 254 0.41 45.96 19.32
CA LYS A 254 -0.11 45.46 18.04
C LYS A 254 0.76 44.34 17.48
N MET A 255 2.08 44.53 17.49
CA MET A 255 3.04 43.52 17.04
C MET A 255 2.98 42.25 17.89
N GLU A 256 2.97 42.36 19.22
CA GLU A 256 2.85 41.22 20.14
C GLU A 256 1.60 40.39 19.85
N SER A 257 0.46 41.06 19.62
CA SER A 257 -0.81 40.40 19.29
C SER A 257 -0.78 39.70 17.92
N ALA A 258 -0.13 40.30 16.92
CA ALA A 258 0.04 39.71 15.60
C ALA A 258 0.96 38.49 15.61
N LEU A 259 2.09 38.58 16.32
CA LEU A 259 3.04 37.46 16.47
C LEU A 259 2.40 36.29 17.23
N ALA A 260 1.64 36.58 18.29
CA ALA A 260 0.88 35.57 19.03
C ALA A 260 -0.19 34.88 18.15
N ALA A 261 -0.92 35.64 17.33
CA ALA A 261 -1.91 35.09 16.40
C ALA A 261 -1.26 34.19 15.33
N LEU A 262 -0.13 34.60 14.75
CA LEU A 262 0.61 33.78 13.76
C LEU A 262 1.21 32.52 14.38
N TYR A 263 1.63 32.58 15.65
CA TYR A 263 2.06 31.40 16.39
C TYR A 263 0.91 30.41 16.59
N LEU A 264 -0.24 30.89 17.09
CA LEU A 264 -1.42 30.04 17.37
C LEU A 264 -2.06 29.47 16.10
N LEU A 265 -2.08 30.22 14.99
CA LEU A 265 -2.69 29.76 13.73
C LEU A 265 -1.76 28.86 12.91
N SER A 266 -0.52 28.65 13.35
CA SER A 266 0.45 27.83 12.62
C SER A 266 -0.03 26.37 12.50
N PRO A 267 0.17 25.71 11.34
CA PRO A 267 -0.39 24.37 11.10
C PRO A 267 0.10 23.33 12.10
N THR A 268 -0.82 22.55 12.68
CA THR A 268 -0.55 21.42 13.58
C THR A 268 -0.88 20.06 12.97
N LEU A 269 -1.65 20.03 11.89
CA LEU A 269 -2.09 18.80 11.21
C LEU A 269 -0.96 18.12 10.42
N ALA A 270 -0.91 16.79 10.47
CA ALA A 270 0.02 15.93 9.71
C ALA A 270 1.52 16.23 9.94
N VAL A 271 1.87 16.85 11.07
CA VAL A 271 3.25 17.13 11.48
C VAL A 271 3.55 16.38 12.77
N ASP A 272 4.71 15.72 12.83
CA ASP A 272 5.22 15.15 14.08
C ASP A 272 5.26 16.25 15.16
N LEU A 273 4.40 16.12 16.18
CA LEU A 273 4.26 17.14 17.23
C LEU A 273 5.60 17.43 17.93
N HIS A 274 6.46 16.42 18.08
CA HIS A 274 7.82 16.56 18.64
C HIS A 274 8.79 17.43 17.81
N ARG A 275 8.47 17.72 16.54
CA ARG A 275 9.27 18.56 15.64
C ARG A 275 8.51 19.79 15.14
N TRP A 276 7.39 20.13 15.78
CA TRP A 276 6.56 21.25 15.37
C TRP A 276 7.31 22.59 15.42
N LYS A 277 7.09 23.43 14.41
CA LYS A 277 7.64 24.79 14.31
C LYS A 277 6.54 25.76 13.86
N PRO A 278 6.50 27.00 14.39
CA PRO A 278 5.45 27.97 14.08
C PRO A 278 5.64 28.58 12.67
N ARG A 279 5.28 27.82 11.63
CA ARG A 279 5.59 28.15 10.22
C ARG A 279 5.08 29.54 9.78
N LEU A 280 3.88 29.95 10.20
CA LEU A 280 3.31 31.24 9.77
C LEU A 280 4.08 32.42 10.38
N LEU A 281 4.45 32.31 11.67
CA LEU A 281 5.30 33.28 12.35
C LEU A 281 6.67 33.41 11.66
N LEU A 282 7.31 32.26 11.38
CA LEU A 282 8.62 32.23 10.73
C LEU A 282 8.57 32.86 9.34
N GLN A 283 7.55 32.53 8.54
CA GLN A 283 7.37 33.10 7.19
C GLN A 283 7.12 34.60 7.20
N ALA A 284 6.30 35.11 8.13
CA ALA A 284 6.00 36.53 8.24
C ALA A 284 7.26 37.35 8.57
N VAL A 285 8.05 36.89 9.55
CA VAL A 285 9.29 37.56 9.96
C VAL A 285 10.36 37.44 8.88
N GLU A 286 10.55 36.27 8.26
CA GLU A 286 11.49 36.07 7.16
C GLU A 286 11.16 37.00 5.97
N SER A 287 9.88 37.11 5.62
CA SER A 287 9.39 38.01 4.56
C SER A 287 9.68 39.47 4.88
N TYR A 288 9.46 39.92 6.12
CA TYR A 288 9.80 41.28 6.55
C TYR A 288 11.31 41.56 6.43
N VAL A 289 12.15 40.66 6.95
CA VAL A 289 13.62 40.77 6.89
C VAL A 289 14.11 40.81 5.44
N ARG A 290 13.60 39.91 4.57
CA ARG A 290 13.96 39.84 3.15
C ARG A 290 13.52 41.10 2.40
N SER A 291 12.32 41.63 2.69
CA SER A 291 11.83 42.89 2.11
C SER A 291 12.71 44.08 2.52
N ALA A 292 13.06 44.17 3.81
CA ALA A 292 13.95 45.21 4.31
C ALA A 292 15.34 45.14 3.65
N LEU A 293 15.91 43.94 3.50
CA LEU A 293 17.18 43.68 2.81
C LEU A 293 17.15 44.12 1.35
N ASN A 294 16.18 43.63 0.58
CA ASN A 294 16.08 43.91 -0.86
C ASN A 294 15.87 45.40 -1.14
N THR A 295 15.03 46.05 -0.34
CA THR A 295 14.76 47.49 -0.48
C THR A 295 16.01 48.32 -0.15
N SER A 296 16.72 47.97 0.93
CA SER A 296 17.99 48.60 1.32
C SER A 296 19.08 48.39 0.27
N LEU A 297 19.22 47.18 -0.26
CA LEU A 297 20.20 46.87 -1.30
C LEU A 297 19.93 47.66 -2.59
N THR A 298 18.66 47.76 -2.99
CA THR A 298 18.25 48.52 -4.18
C THR A 298 18.51 50.02 -3.99
N ALA A 299 18.19 50.57 -2.82
CA ALA A 299 18.42 51.98 -2.48
C ALA A 299 19.92 52.33 -2.53
N LEU A 300 20.76 51.51 -1.89
CA LEU A 300 22.22 51.69 -1.90
C LEU A 300 22.81 51.51 -3.30
N SER A 301 22.35 50.50 -4.04
CA SER A 301 22.81 50.23 -5.42
C SER A 301 22.52 51.38 -6.37
N ARG A 302 21.36 52.04 -6.21
CA ARG A 302 21.01 53.24 -6.99
C ARG A 302 21.84 54.45 -6.56
N ALA A 303 22.01 54.65 -5.26
CA ALA A 303 22.74 55.79 -4.72
C ALA A 303 24.25 55.74 -5.04
N LEU A 304 24.82 54.55 -5.24
CA LEU A 304 26.19 54.39 -5.76
C LEU A 304 26.38 55.01 -7.16
N GLY A 305 25.34 55.06 -7.99
CA GLY A 305 25.36 55.74 -9.29
C GLY A 305 25.21 57.26 -9.20
N GLN A 306 24.74 57.77 -8.05
CA GLN A 306 24.43 59.18 -7.79
C GLN A 306 24.85 59.54 -6.36
N LEU A 307 26.17 59.66 -6.13
CA LEU A 307 26.79 59.89 -4.81
C LEU A 307 26.14 61.00 -3.94
N PRO A 308 25.58 62.11 -4.47
CA PRO A 308 24.86 63.08 -3.64
C PRO A 308 23.63 62.53 -2.89
N THR A 309 23.08 61.40 -3.34
CA THR A 309 21.93 60.73 -2.71
C THR A 309 22.33 59.63 -1.73
N PHE A 310 23.63 59.37 -1.58
CA PHE A 310 24.17 58.26 -0.79
C PHE A 310 23.89 58.39 0.70
N ASP A 311 24.06 59.58 1.27
CA ASP A 311 23.79 59.83 2.70
C ASP A 311 22.30 59.62 3.04
N ARG A 312 21.41 60.01 2.11
CA ARG A 312 19.96 59.77 2.25
C ARG A 312 19.63 58.29 2.19
N ALA A 313 20.21 57.55 1.24
CA ALA A 313 20.02 56.11 1.14
C ALA A 313 20.56 55.38 2.38
N LEU A 314 21.70 55.80 2.92
CA LEU A 314 22.25 55.26 4.17
C LEU A 314 21.34 55.56 5.37
N ALA A 315 20.74 56.75 5.45
CA ALA A 315 19.78 57.07 6.50
C ALA A 315 18.54 56.16 6.44
N ASP A 316 18.02 55.88 5.24
CA ASP A 316 16.88 54.97 5.04
C ASP A 316 17.23 53.51 5.42
N VAL A 317 18.44 53.06 5.07
CA VAL A 317 18.96 51.72 5.44
C VAL A 317 19.13 51.61 6.96
N THR A 318 19.65 52.67 7.59
CA THR A 318 19.82 52.76 9.04
C THR A 318 18.47 52.62 9.74
N ALA A 319 17.44 53.35 9.30
CA ALA A 319 16.09 53.28 9.87
C ALA A 319 15.48 51.87 9.73
N ARG A 320 15.70 51.19 8.61
CA ARG A 320 15.24 49.80 8.41
C ARG A 320 15.93 48.82 9.35
N CYS A 321 17.23 48.99 9.60
CA CYS A 321 17.94 48.20 10.60
C CYS A 321 17.42 48.45 12.02
N GLN A 322 17.11 49.70 12.38
CA GLN A 322 16.54 50.03 13.69
C GLN A 322 15.17 49.38 13.91
N ASN A 323 14.34 49.25 12.86
CA ASN A 323 13.09 48.51 12.92
C ASN A 323 13.32 47.01 13.16
N LEU A 324 14.37 46.42 12.57
CA LEU A 324 14.74 45.01 12.81
C LEU A 324 15.23 44.75 14.23
N VAL A 325 16.03 45.67 14.78
CA VAL A 325 16.45 45.62 16.20
C VAL A 325 15.24 45.75 17.12
N SER A 326 14.28 46.60 16.76
CA SER A 326 13.02 46.74 17.51
C SER A 326 12.18 45.47 17.45
N LEU A 327 12.09 44.83 16.28
CA LEU A 327 11.40 43.55 16.10
C LEU A 327 12.05 42.44 16.93
N GLU A 328 13.38 42.36 16.95
CA GLU A 328 14.14 41.41 17.76
C GLU A 328 13.84 41.58 19.26
N LEU A 329 13.82 42.82 19.76
CA LEU A 329 13.45 43.12 21.14
C LEU A 329 12.01 42.70 21.47
N ILE A 330 11.06 42.96 20.57
CA ILE A 330 9.66 42.56 20.75
C ILE A 330 9.57 41.03 20.80
N LEU A 331 10.23 40.31 19.89
CA LEU A 331 10.29 38.85 19.89
C LEU A 331 10.92 38.26 21.15
N GLU A 332 11.97 38.89 21.70
CA GLU A 332 12.61 38.47 22.95
C GLU A 332 11.72 38.69 24.18
N SER A 333 10.92 39.76 24.16
CA SER A 333 10.04 40.12 25.28
C SER A 333 8.67 39.45 25.24
N THR A 334 8.32 38.82 24.12
CA THR A 334 7.04 38.11 23.96
C THR A 334 7.19 36.64 24.31
N SER A 335 6.45 36.18 25.33
CA SER A 335 6.33 34.76 25.65
C SER A 335 5.36 34.06 24.69
N PRO A 336 5.64 32.81 24.25
CA PRO A 336 4.72 32.07 23.40
C PRO A 336 3.39 31.80 24.13
N PRO A 337 2.23 32.04 23.49
CA PRO A 337 0.92 31.72 24.07
C PRO A 337 0.68 30.21 24.13
N ASP A 338 -0.23 29.79 25.02
CA ASP A 338 -0.62 28.39 25.18
C ASP A 338 -1.38 27.89 23.96
N HIS A 339 -0.92 26.77 23.39
CA HIS A 339 -1.48 26.19 22.19
C HIS A 339 -2.31 24.94 22.54
N LEU A 340 -3.63 25.01 22.37
CA LEU A 340 -4.58 23.96 22.80
C LEU A 340 -4.29 22.58 22.18
N LEU A 341 -3.83 22.53 20.93
CA LEU A 341 -3.56 21.29 20.19
C LEU A 341 -2.12 20.74 20.37
N LEU A 342 -1.27 21.39 21.17
CA LEU A 342 0.11 20.92 21.42
C LEU A 342 0.22 20.28 22.81
N PRO A 343 0.92 19.13 22.96
CA PRO A 343 1.17 18.55 24.27
C PRO A 343 1.89 19.53 25.21
N PRO A 344 1.53 19.58 26.51
CA PRO A 344 2.14 20.50 27.47
C PRO A 344 3.65 20.24 27.69
N GLU A 345 4.14 19.06 27.29
CA GLU A 345 5.53 18.60 27.43
C GLU A 345 6.48 19.13 26.36
N LEU A 346 5.96 19.69 25.25
CA LEU A 346 6.79 20.38 24.25
C LEU A 346 7.29 21.70 24.83
N GLN A 347 8.53 21.67 25.32
CA GLN A 347 9.25 22.77 25.98
C GLN A 347 8.95 24.12 25.31
N LYS A 348 8.15 24.96 25.96
CA LYS A 348 7.87 26.31 25.50
C LYS A 348 9.20 27.05 25.37
N PRO A 349 9.57 27.56 24.19
CA PRO A 349 10.77 28.37 24.09
C PRO A 349 10.62 29.58 25.02
N PRO A 350 11.69 30.01 25.72
CA PRO A 350 11.66 31.17 26.62
C PRO A 350 11.18 32.46 25.97
N SER A 351 11.28 32.57 24.65
CA SER A 351 10.77 33.71 23.87
C SER A 351 10.45 33.29 22.43
N LEU A 352 9.66 34.12 21.74
CA LEU A 352 9.40 33.96 20.29
C LEU A 352 10.64 34.24 19.42
N ALA A 353 11.69 34.87 19.95
CA ALA A 353 12.93 35.12 19.23
C ALA A 353 13.71 33.84 18.91
N GLN A 354 13.79 32.90 19.84
CA GLN A 354 14.58 31.68 19.67
C GLN A 354 14.22 30.86 18.41
N PRO A 355 12.93 30.52 18.15
CA PRO A 355 12.59 29.77 16.93
C PRO A 355 12.88 30.56 15.65
N VAL A 356 12.74 31.90 15.67
CA VAL A 356 13.05 32.76 14.52
C VAL A 356 14.56 32.80 14.25
N LEU A 357 15.37 33.03 15.28
CA LEU A 357 16.82 33.10 15.17
C LEU A 357 17.42 31.75 14.76
N ALA A 358 16.88 30.64 15.27
CA ALA A 358 17.27 29.29 14.86
C ALA A 358 16.88 28.99 13.40
N HIS A 359 15.72 29.47 12.92
CA HIS A 359 15.30 29.32 11.53
C HIS A 359 16.16 30.11 10.54
N LEU A 360 16.61 31.31 10.94
CA LEU A 360 17.49 32.16 10.14
C LEU A 360 18.99 31.84 10.35
N GLU A 361 19.31 30.85 11.18
CA GLU A 361 20.68 30.44 11.53
C GLU A 361 21.57 31.63 11.94
N THR A 362 21.02 32.52 12.76
CA THR A 362 21.69 33.77 13.17
C THR A 362 21.53 34.04 14.66
N THR A 363 22.48 34.75 15.25
CA THR A 363 22.41 35.20 16.64
C THR A 363 21.65 36.50 16.81
N SER A 364 21.47 37.27 15.74
CA SER A 364 20.71 38.52 15.72
C SER A 364 20.19 38.84 14.32
N LEU A 365 19.02 39.49 14.25
CA LEU A 365 18.42 39.98 13.01
C LEU A 365 19.24 41.13 12.41
N ALA A 366 19.78 42.02 13.24
CA ALA A 366 20.66 43.10 12.78
C ALA A 366 21.96 42.55 12.16
N SER A 367 22.56 41.54 12.80
CA SER A 367 23.74 40.84 12.27
C SER A 367 23.45 40.14 10.94
N TYR A 368 22.29 39.50 10.82
CA TYR A 368 21.85 38.87 9.58
C TYR A 368 21.63 39.90 8.47
N PHE A 369 21.02 41.05 8.79
CA PHE A 369 20.77 42.13 7.86
C PHE A 369 22.06 42.69 7.26
N TRP A 370 23.00 43.13 8.11
CA TRP A 370 24.24 43.76 7.61
C TRP A 370 25.16 42.80 6.87
N ARG A 371 25.27 41.53 7.30
CA ARG A 371 26.09 40.52 6.59
C ARG A 371 25.59 40.25 5.18
N ASN A 372 24.28 40.08 5.02
CA ASN A 372 23.67 39.83 3.71
C ASN A 372 23.69 41.08 2.83
N LEU A 373 23.44 42.26 3.42
CA LEU A 373 23.56 43.53 2.71
C LEU A 373 24.99 43.77 2.21
N ALA A 374 26.01 43.46 3.00
CA ALA A 374 27.42 43.56 2.61
C ALA A 374 27.75 42.65 1.42
N GLY A 375 27.24 41.41 1.42
CA GLY A 375 27.43 40.47 0.31
C GLY A 375 26.84 40.99 -1.01
N GLY A 376 25.57 41.42 -0.99
CA GLY A 376 24.91 41.97 -2.18
C GLY A 376 25.46 43.33 -2.63
N PHE A 377 25.91 44.16 -1.69
CA PHE A 377 26.51 45.46 -2.00
C PHE A 377 27.90 45.28 -2.64
N ALA A 378 28.70 44.34 -2.15
CA ALA A 378 30.03 44.03 -2.70
C ALA A 378 29.96 43.59 -4.17
N SER A 379 29.02 42.70 -4.53
CA SER A 379 28.83 42.25 -5.91
C SER A 379 28.46 43.42 -6.84
N ARG A 380 27.64 44.36 -6.36
CA ARG A 380 27.26 45.54 -7.15
C ARG A 380 28.42 46.54 -7.31
N VAL A 381 29.21 46.75 -6.26
CA VAL A 381 30.42 47.57 -6.33
C VAL A 381 31.44 46.97 -7.30
N GLN A 382 31.59 45.63 -7.32
CA GLN A 382 32.46 44.93 -8.29
C GLN A 382 31.99 45.12 -9.74
N GLU A 383 30.68 45.01 -10.00
CA GLU A 383 30.11 45.25 -11.32
C GLU A 383 30.38 46.70 -11.80
N LEU A 384 30.17 47.69 -10.93
CA LEU A 384 30.47 49.09 -11.25
C LEU A 384 31.97 49.35 -11.41
N ALA A 385 32.82 48.69 -10.63
CA ALA A 385 34.27 48.80 -10.70
C ALA A 385 34.86 48.19 -12.00
N SER A 386 34.19 47.19 -12.59
CA SER A 386 34.58 46.56 -13.85
C SER A 386 34.30 47.43 -15.09
N ARG A 387 33.40 48.42 -14.98
CA ARG A 387 33.06 49.34 -16.08
C ARG A 387 33.93 50.59 -16.02
N PRO A 388 34.67 50.95 -17.09
CA PRO A 388 35.39 52.22 -17.15
C PRO A 388 34.39 53.38 -17.29
N GLY A 389 34.38 54.32 -16.33
CA GLY A 389 33.43 55.43 -16.33
C GLY A 389 33.71 56.51 -15.27
N ALA A 390 32.99 57.63 -15.36
CA ALA A 390 33.09 58.74 -14.40
C ALA A 390 32.71 58.33 -12.97
N VAL A 391 31.71 57.44 -12.82
CA VAL A 391 31.25 56.89 -11.54
C VAL A 391 32.35 56.07 -10.85
N THR A 392 33.09 55.25 -11.59
CA THR A 392 34.18 54.41 -11.07
C THR A 392 35.36 55.26 -10.56
N ARG A 393 35.67 56.37 -11.23
CA ARG A 393 36.70 57.32 -10.78
C ARG A 393 36.27 58.04 -9.50
N LEU A 394 35.00 58.46 -9.43
CA LEU A 394 34.44 59.16 -8.29
C LEU A 394 34.33 58.26 -7.04
N LEU A 395 33.96 56.98 -7.20
CA LEU A 395 33.95 55.98 -6.13
C LEU A 395 35.36 55.68 -5.58
N ARG A 396 36.38 55.61 -6.45
CA ARG A 396 37.78 55.44 -6.01
C ARG A 396 38.30 56.66 -5.26
N ALA A 397 37.94 57.87 -5.69
CA ALA A 397 38.33 59.11 -5.03
C ALA A 397 37.69 59.28 -3.64
N ASN A 398 36.43 58.85 -3.48
CA ASN A 398 35.67 59.00 -2.23
C ASN A 398 35.61 57.73 -1.37
N LYS A 399 36.47 56.74 -1.64
CA LYS A 399 36.43 55.42 -0.98
C LYS A 399 36.44 55.48 0.54
N ASN A 400 37.31 56.31 1.12
CA ASN A 400 37.45 56.43 2.58
C ASN A 400 36.22 57.10 3.20
N ALA A 401 35.72 58.18 2.58
CA ALA A 401 34.53 58.88 3.05
C ALA A 401 33.26 58.01 2.99
N VAL A 402 33.10 57.22 1.91
CA VAL A 402 32.00 56.26 1.77
C VAL A 402 32.11 55.14 2.82
N GLY A 403 33.33 54.64 3.08
CA GLY A 403 33.57 53.64 4.11
C GLY A 403 33.25 54.13 5.52
N ASP A 404 33.63 55.36 5.85
CA ASP A 404 33.32 55.96 7.15
C ASP A 404 31.83 56.27 7.32
N ALA A 405 31.16 56.74 6.27
CA ALA A 405 29.70 56.94 6.28
C ALA A 405 28.93 55.62 6.49
N ILE A 406 29.36 54.54 5.84
CA ILE A 406 28.82 53.19 6.04
C ILE A 406 29.05 52.72 7.49
N ARG A 407 30.27 52.88 8.03
CA ARG A 407 30.57 52.51 9.42
C ARG A 407 29.66 53.25 10.40
N GLN A 408 29.47 54.56 10.24
CA GLN A 408 28.58 55.34 11.09
C GLN A 408 27.11 54.90 10.95
N ALA A 409 26.66 54.57 9.73
CA ALA A 409 25.31 54.07 9.48
C ALA A 409 25.06 52.71 10.18
N VAL A 410 26.02 51.78 10.14
CA VAL A 410 25.92 50.48 10.83
C VAL A 410 25.82 50.69 12.35
N LEU A 411 26.73 51.48 12.94
CA LEU A 411 26.75 51.75 14.37
C LEU A 411 25.46 52.44 14.86
N LYS A 412 24.87 53.33 14.04
CA LYS A 412 23.59 53.98 14.35
C LYS A 412 22.41 53.03 14.15
N GLY A 413 22.48 52.14 13.17
CA GLY A 413 21.43 51.19 12.81
C GLY A 413 21.24 50.06 13.81
N CYS A 414 22.33 49.65 14.49
CA CYS A 414 22.29 48.63 15.54
C CYS A 414 21.83 49.16 16.91
N ARG A 415 21.57 50.47 17.04
CA ARG A 415 21.03 51.07 18.28
C ARG A 415 19.51 51.06 18.26
N LEU A 416 18.92 50.80 19.43
CA LEU A 416 17.48 50.92 19.64
C LEU A 416 17.00 52.36 19.40
N PRO A 417 15.81 52.56 18.81
CA PRO A 417 15.16 53.86 18.79
C PRO A 417 14.97 54.39 20.22
N PRO A 418 15.11 55.71 20.45
CA PRO A 418 15.00 56.31 21.79
C PRO A 418 13.64 56.07 22.45
N ALA A 419 12.58 55.83 21.67
CA ALA A 419 11.24 55.51 22.17
C ALA A 419 11.13 54.11 22.80
N LEU A 420 12.11 53.23 22.58
CA LEU A 420 12.18 51.86 23.12
C LEU A 420 13.43 51.64 24.01
N ASP A 421 14.21 52.69 24.26
CA ASP A 421 15.43 52.66 25.08
C ASP A 421 15.08 52.87 26.57
N ASP A 422 14.67 51.80 27.25
CA ASP A 422 14.40 51.77 28.68
C ASP A 422 15.66 51.42 29.50
N VAL A 423 15.73 51.84 30.76
CA VAL A 423 16.91 51.61 31.63
C VAL A 423 17.25 50.12 31.81
N LYS A 424 16.27 49.21 31.64
CA LYS A 424 16.48 47.75 31.64
C LYS A 424 17.05 47.20 30.33
N SER A 425 16.80 47.83 29.18
CA SER A 425 17.35 47.38 27.88
C SER A 425 18.76 47.91 27.61
N ARG A 426 19.17 49.00 28.28
CA ARG A 426 20.54 49.56 28.22
C ARG A 426 21.66 48.58 28.58
N GLY A 427 21.41 47.62 29.47
CA GLY A 427 22.41 46.62 29.85
C GLY A 427 22.72 45.59 28.76
N ARG A 428 21.75 45.31 27.85
CA ARG A 428 21.90 44.28 26.81
C ARG A 428 22.47 44.82 25.50
N THR A 429 22.19 46.07 25.15
CA THR A 429 22.70 46.70 23.91
C THR A 429 24.08 47.36 24.06
N ALA A 430 24.51 47.66 25.29
CA ALA A 430 25.83 48.26 25.55
C ALA A 430 27.00 47.25 25.47
N GLU A 431 26.75 45.95 25.58
CA GLU A 431 27.79 44.89 25.51
C GLU A 431 28.06 44.36 24.09
N ALA A 432 27.20 44.68 23.11
CA ALA A 432 27.37 44.20 21.74
C ALA A 432 28.38 45.06 20.97
N ASN A 433 29.59 44.53 20.77
CA ASN A 433 30.63 45.18 19.97
C ASN A 433 30.33 45.05 18.46
N TRP A 434 29.62 46.03 17.91
CA TRP A 434 29.23 46.11 16.49
C TRP A 434 30.36 46.56 15.54
N ASP A 435 31.58 46.75 16.05
CA ASP A 435 32.73 47.13 15.22
C ASP A 435 33.07 46.04 14.19
N ARG A 436 32.76 44.78 14.49
CA ARG A 436 32.94 43.65 13.57
C ARG A 436 32.03 43.77 12.35
N GLU A 437 30.75 44.05 12.54
CA GLU A 437 29.76 44.18 11.47
C GLU A 437 30.01 45.45 10.66
N ALA A 438 30.41 46.54 11.32
CA ALA A 438 30.81 47.78 10.65
C ALA A 438 32.08 47.58 9.81
N ALA A 439 33.06 46.82 10.31
CA ALA A 439 34.25 46.44 9.55
C ALA A 439 33.90 45.52 8.36
N VAL A 440 33.04 44.52 8.56
CA VAL A 440 32.58 43.62 7.48
C VAL A 440 31.87 44.39 6.38
N MET A 441 30.94 45.29 6.72
CA MET A 441 30.22 46.10 5.71
C MET A 441 31.17 47.08 4.98
N ALA A 442 32.07 47.75 5.69
CA ALA A 442 32.99 48.72 5.10
C ALA A 442 34.13 48.07 4.29
N GLN A 443 34.71 46.96 4.76
CA GLN A 443 35.81 46.27 4.06
C GLN A 443 35.31 45.38 2.93
N LYS A 444 34.31 44.51 3.18
CA LYS A 444 33.76 43.59 2.17
C LYS A 444 33.00 44.34 1.08
N GLY A 445 32.30 45.42 1.44
CA GLY A 445 31.50 46.23 0.50
C GLY A 445 32.31 47.06 -0.49
N LEU A 446 33.49 47.56 -0.12
CA LEU A 446 34.30 48.48 -0.94
C LEU A 446 35.55 47.83 -1.59
N ASN A 447 35.94 46.63 -1.16
CA ASN A 447 37.12 45.91 -1.65
C ASN A 447 36.84 44.40 -1.80
N PRO A 448 36.26 43.95 -2.94
CA PRO A 448 35.98 42.53 -3.17
C PRO A 448 37.25 41.69 -3.42
N ALA A 449 38.40 42.32 -3.69
CA ALA A 449 39.65 41.64 -4.11
C ALA A 449 40.56 41.18 -2.95
N THR A 450 40.24 41.51 -1.70
CA THR A 450 40.99 41.05 -0.52
C THR A 450 40.16 40.02 0.23
N MET A 451 40.10 38.79 -0.29
CA MET A 451 40.39 37.54 0.44
C MET A 451 40.01 36.29 -0.35
N ALA A 452 40.84 35.25 -0.17
CA ALA A 452 40.63 33.87 -0.58
C ALA A 452 39.37 33.26 0.08
N PRO A 453 38.79 32.16 -0.46
CA PRO A 453 37.39 31.79 -0.26
C PRO A 453 36.98 31.22 1.12
N HIS A 454 37.77 31.36 2.19
CA HIS A 454 37.62 30.48 3.37
C HIS A 454 37.54 31.13 4.76
N ASP A 455 37.72 32.44 4.94
CA ASP A 455 37.62 33.03 6.28
C ASP A 455 36.28 33.74 6.52
N GLY A 456 35.40 33.05 7.25
CA GLY A 456 34.10 33.58 7.69
C GLY A 456 32.97 32.56 7.82
N LEU A 457 33.21 31.30 7.45
CA LEU A 457 32.29 30.21 7.74
C LEU A 457 32.69 29.59 9.08
N VAL A 458 31.98 29.94 10.16
CA VAL A 458 31.90 29.02 11.28
C VAL A 458 31.12 27.83 10.72
N HIS A 459 31.83 26.75 10.39
CA HIS A 459 31.16 25.53 10.01
C HIS A 459 30.17 25.20 11.14
N PRO A 460 28.87 24.93 10.84
CA PRO A 460 28.07 24.17 11.79
C PRO A 460 28.86 22.93 12.15
N LYS A 461 28.79 22.49 13.42
CA LYS A 461 29.39 21.21 13.87
C LYS A 461 29.17 20.21 12.73
N LYS A 462 30.25 19.83 12.05
CA LYS A 462 30.18 18.94 10.90
C LYS A 462 29.50 17.70 11.45
N TYR A 463 28.26 17.44 11.03
CA TYR A 463 27.64 16.18 11.34
C TYR A 463 28.54 15.17 10.67
N ASP A 464 29.18 14.33 11.48
CA ASP A 464 30.09 13.35 10.96
C ASP A 464 29.23 12.40 10.15
N ILE A 465 29.37 12.41 8.82
CA ILE A 465 28.61 11.50 7.95
C ILE A 465 29.05 10.06 8.24
N LEU A 466 30.20 9.89 8.91
CA LEU A 466 30.69 8.65 9.54
C LEU A 466 29.76 8.13 10.65
N ASP A 467 28.92 9.00 11.23
CA ASP A 467 27.92 8.68 12.26
C ASP A 467 26.51 8.49 11.66
N SER A 468 26.37 8.75 10.35
CA SER A 468 25.24 8.25 9.56
C SER A 468 25.66 6.91 9.00
N ASN A 469 24.90 5.85 9.27
CA ASN A 469 25.14 4.45 8.83
C ASN A 469 25.25 4.24 7.29
N VAL A 470 25.53 5.28 6.49
CA VAL A 470 25.55 5.27 5.03
C VAL A 470 26.96 5.08 4.46
N GLU A 471 28.03 5.42 5.19
CA GLU A 471 29.41 5.29 4.66
C GLU A 471 29.89 3.84 4.53
N PHE A 472 29.27 2.90 5.25
CA PHE A 472 29.64 1.48 5.25
C PHE A 472 28.79 0.61 4.34
N VAL A 473 27.75 1.13 3.68
CA VAL A 473 26.89 0.34 2.77
C VAL A 473 27.74 -0.30 1.66
N GLY A 474 27.79 -1.65 1.61
CA GLY A 474 28.64 -2.44 0.72
C GLY A 474 30.11 -2.60 1.15
N SER A 475 30.45 -2.37 2.42
CA SER A 475 31.75 -2.72 3.02
C SER A 475 31.69 -4.09 3.71
N ASP A 476 32.84 -4.73 3.97
CA ASP A 476 32.90 -6.00 4.70
C ASP A 476 32.21 -5.96 6.07
N ILE A 477 32.17 -4.77 6.70
CA ILE A 477 31.48 -4.55 7.97
C ILE A 477 29.95 -4.56 7.77
N ASP A 478 29.45 -3.96 6.69
CA ASP A 478 28.02 -3.97 6.34
C ASP A 478 27.55 -5.37 5.90
N HIS A 479 28.35 -6.09 5.11
CA HIS A 479 28.13 -7.51 4.82
C HIS A 479 28.05 -8.34 6.10
N ARG A 480 28.99 -8.15 7.04
CA ARG A 480 28.97 -8.86 8.32
C ARG A 480 27.77 -8.48 9.21
N VAL A 481 27.38 -7.21 9.24
CA VAL A 481 26.20 -6.75 10.02
C VAL A 481 24.91 -7.30 9.43
N LYS A 482 24.77 -7.30 8.11
CA LYS A 482 23.64 -7.89 7.39
C LYS A 482 23.58 -9.40 7.58
N TYR A 483 24.72 -10.08 7.48
CA TYR A 483 24.80 -11.51 7.77
C TYR A 483 24.39 -11.81 9.22
N ASN A 484 24.86 -11.03 10.19
CA ASN A 484 24.45 -11.19 11.59
C ASN A 484 22.96 -10.92 11.79
N SER A 485 22.37 -9.93 11.09
CA SER A 485 20.92 -9.70 11.08
C SER A 485 20.17 -10.90 10.50
N ALA A 486 20.60 -11.38 9.34
CA ALA A 486 20.02 -12.56 8.68
C ALA A 486 20.13 -13.82 9.56
N ALA A 487 21.25 -14.00 10.24
CA ALA A 487 21.48 -15.09 11.19
C ALA A 487 20.61 -15.00 12.46
N THR A 488 19.90 -13.89 12.69
CA THR A 488 18.88 -13.80 13.77
C THR A 488 17.44 -13.96 13.27
N GLU A 489 17.21 -13.90 11.96
CA GLU A 489 15.86 -14.03 11.40
C GLU A 489 15.39 -15.49 11.49
N PRO A 490 14.27 -15.77 12.18
CA PRO A 490 13.77 -17.14 12.34
C PRO A 490 13.41 -17.81 11.00
N ALA A 491 13.00 -17.03 9.99
CA ALA A 491 12.64 -17.57 8.67
C ALA A 491 13.81 -18.23 7.93
N TRP A 492 15.06 -17.82 8.22
CA TRP A 492 16.27 -18.35 7.58
C TRP A 492 16.93 -19.47 8.40
N ASN A 493 16.78 -19.43 9.74
CA ASN A 493 17.48 -20.32 10.66
C ASN A 493 16.75 -21.63 10.98
N ASP A 494 16.04 -22.20 10.00
CA ASP A 494 15.37 -23.50 10.17
C ASP A 494 16.31 -24.70 10.00
N GLY A 495 17.60 -24.45 9.75
CA GLY A 495 18.65 -25.45 9.56
C GLY A 495 18.69 -26.08 8.16
N ALA A 496 17.79 -25.68 7.26
CA ALA A 496 17.67 -26.28 5.93
C ALA A 496 17.73 -25.24 4.78
N VAL A 497 17.47 -23.95 5.04
CA VAL A 497 17.66 -22.86 4.05
C VAL A 497 19.12 -22.86 3.59
N GLY A 498 19.35 -22.87 2.28
CA GLY A 498 20.69 -22.86 1.68
C GLY A 498 21.46 -24.19 1.74
N SER A 499 20.93 -25.21 2.44
CA SER A 499 21.61 -26.51 2.64
C SER A 499 20.94 -27.67 1.91
N GLU A 500 19.62 -27.59 1.67
CA GLU A 500 18.86 -28.61 0.94
C GLU A 500 18.29 -28.06 -0.38
N PRO A 501 18.27 -28.85 -1.46
CA PRO A 501 17.59 -28.46 -2.69
C PRO A 501 16.08 -28.42 -2.47
N GLY A 502 15.40 -27.44 -3.06
CA GLY A 502 13.95 -27.29 -2.96
C GLY A 502 13.45 -25.87 -3.18
N LEU A 503 12.12 -25.76 -3.25
CA LEU A 503 11.38 -24.50 -3.37
C LEU A 503 10.86 -24.08 -1.99
N ARG A 504 11.04 -22.81 -1.63
CA ARG A 504 10.54 -22.21 -0.39
C ARG A 504 9.87 -20.89 -0.70
N VAL A 505 8.72 -20.63 -0.09
CA VAL A 505 7.94 -19.42 -0.28
C VAL A 505 7.63 -18.81 1.08
N TRP A 506 7.79 -17.50 1.20
CA TRP A 506 7.41 -16.70 2.35
C TRP A 506 6.56 -15.51 1.90
N ARG A 507 5.64 -15.10 2.77
CA ARG A 507 4.80 -13.91 2.61
C ARG A 507 5.29 -12.82 3.55
N ILE A 508 5.28 -11.57 3.08
CA ILE A 508 5.59 -10.43 3.94
C ILE A 508 4.33 -10.02 4.68
N GLU A 509 4.36 -10.05 6.00
CA GLU A 509 3.25 -9.62 6.86
C GLU A 509 3.77 -8.63 7.89
N GLN A 510 3.35 -7.36 7.83
CA GLN A 510 3.74 -6.31 8.81
C GLN A 510 5.26 -6.24 9.10
N PHE A 511 6.09 -6.12 8.06
CA PHE A 511 7.56 -6.13 8.11
C PHE A 511 8.23 -7.48 8.50
N GLN A 512 7.46 -8.56 8.67
CA GLN A 512 7.99 -9.89 9.01
C GLN A 512 7.93 -10.86 7.83
N VAL A 513 8.86 -11.82 7.81
CA VAL A 513 8.93 -12.88 6.79
C VAL A 513 8.24 -14.14 7.33
N VAL A 514 7.02 -14.41 6.86
CA VAL A 514 6.19 -15.52 7.35
C VAL A 514 6.23 -16.69 6.36
N PRO A 515 6.59 -17.92 6.78
CA PRO A 515 6.58 -19.09 5.91
C PRO A 515 5.20 -19.34 5.29
N TRP A 516 5.15 -19.46 3.97
CA TRP A 516 3.92 -19.77 3.26
C TRP A 516 3.63 -21.28 3.33
N PRO A 517 2.37 -21.71 3.54
CA PRO A 517 2.04 -23.13 3.59
C PRO A 517 2.35 -23.85 2.27
N LYS A 518 3.03 -24.99 2.32
CA LYS A 518 3.44 -25.76 1.12
C LYS A 518 2.27 -26.15 0.22
N GLN A 519 1.08 -26.37 0.79
CA GLN A 519 -0.14 -26.69 0.05
C GLN A 519 -0.64 -25.53 -0.82
N ARG A 520 -0.23 -24.29 -0.49
CA ARG A 520 -0.64 -23.05 -1.15
C ARG A 520 0.46 -22.49 -2.06
N TYR A 521 1.50 -23.26 -2.36
CA TYR A 521 2.54 -22.83 -3.28
C TYR A 521 1.95 -22.62 -4.68
N GLY A 522 2.13 -21.41 -5.19
CA GLY A 522 1.48 -20.96 -6.42
C GLY A 522 0.28 -20.04 -6.18
N ASP A 523 -0.26 -19.96 -4.97
CA ASP A 523 -1.32 -18.99 -4.65
C ASP A 523 -0.70 -17.69 -4.12
N PHE A 524 -0.93 -16.58 -4.82
CA PHE A 524 -0.44 -15.25 -4.47
C PHE A 524 -1.62 -14.26 -4.36
N TYR A 525 -1.51 -13.32 -3.43
CA TYR A 525 -2.49 -12.24 -3.26
C TYR A 525 -1.99 -10.96 -3.93
N ASP A 526 -2.85 -10.29 -4.69
CA ASP A 526 -2.50 -9.06 -5.43
C ASP A 526 -2.14 -7.86 -4.54
N GLY A 527 -2.58 -7.86 -3.29
CA GLY A 527 -2.29 -6.85 -2.27
C GLY A 527 -1.01 -7.08 -1.47
N ASP A 528 -0.25 -8.17 -1.70
CA ASP A 528 0.89 -8.54 -0.87
C ASP A 528 2.21 -8.64 -1.65
N SER A 529 3.31 -8.82 -0.91
CA SER A 529 4.62 -9.16 -1.46
C SER A 529 5.11 -10.51 -0.92
N TYR A 530 5.83 -11.28 -1.76
CA TYR A 530 6.32 -12.61 -1.42
C TYR A 530 7.81 -12.76 -1.75
N LEU A 531 8.48 -13.64 -1.02
CA LEU A 531 9.84 -14.11 -1.30
C LEU A 531 9.79 -15.59 -1.68
N VAL A 532 10.43 -15.95 -2.78
CA VAL A 532 10.53 -17.32 -3.28
C VAL A 532 11.99 -17.67 -3.46
N LEU A 533 12.48 -18.66 -2.73
CA LEU A 533 13.82 -19.21 -2.89
C LEU A 533 13.73 -20.56 -3.59
N HIS A 534 14.44 -20.70 -4.70
CA HIS A 534 14.62 -21.95 -5.39
C HIS A 534 16.09 -22.38 -5.29
N SER A 535 16.33 -23.55 -4.69
CA SER A 535 17.67 -24.12 -4.53
C SER A 535 17.82 -25.37 -5.38
N GLN A 536 18.78 -25.39 -6.30
CA GLN A 536 19.05 -26.51 -7.19
C GLN A 536 20.47 -27.03 -7.01
N GLN A 537 20.64 -28.36 -7.02
CA GLN A 537 21.96 -28.97 -7.02
C GLN A 537 22.53 -29.01 -8.43
N LEU A 538 23.74 -28.49 -8.63
CA LEU A 538 24.42 -28.60 -9.92
C LEU A 538 24.90 -30.04 -10.15
N ALA A 539 24.71 -30.56 -11.37
CA ALA A 539 24.99 -31.94 -11.74
C ALA A 539 26.45 -32.39 -11.48
N ASP A 540 27.41 -31.46 -11.45
CA ASP A 540 28.86 -31.73 -11.33
C ASP A 540 29.49 -31.20 -10.01
N SER A 541 28.70 -30.72 -9.04
CA SER A 541 29.24 -30.27 -7.74
C SER A 541 28.26 -30.41 -6.58
N GLN A 542 28.77 -30.61 -5.36
CA GLN A 542 27.96 -30.53 -4.13
C GLN A 542 27.51 -29.09 -3.79
N LYS A 543 27.75 -28.11 -4.67
CA LYS A 543 27.30 -26.73 -4.47
C LYS A 543 25.87 -26.56 -4.94
N LEU A 544 25.07 -25.93 -4.10
CA LEU A 544 23.71 -25.51 -4.43
C LEU A 544 23.77 -24.15 -5.14
N ARG A 545 22.99 -24.03 -6.21
CA ARG A 545 22.63 -22.75 -6.80
C ARG A 545 21.36 -22.26 -6.12
N HIS A 546 21.30 -20.95 -5.88
CA HIS A 546 20.15 -20.29 -5.30
C HIS A 546 19.62 -19.20 -6.25
N ASP A 547 18.32 -19.20 -6.48
CA ASP A 547 17.61 -18.14 -7.19
C ASP A 547 16.52 -17.59 -6.24
N ILE A 548 16.60 -16.29 -5.92
CA ILE A 548 15.65 -15.59 -5.05
C ILE A 548 14.77 -14.71 -5.93
N PHE A 549 13.47 -14.97 -5.93
CA PHE A 549 12.46 -14.17 -6.60
C PHE A 549 11.68 -13.40 -5.54
N PHE A 550 11.60 -12.07 -5.67
CA PHE A 550 10.69 -11.28 -4.86
C PHE A 550 9.54 -10.79 -5.73
N TRP A 551 8.35 -11.29 -5.41
CA TRP A 551 7.13 -11.03 -6.15
C TRP A 551 6.38 -9.86 -5.52
N LEU A 552 5.99 -8.91 -6.36
CA LEU A 552 5.26 -7.70 -5.98
C LEU A 552 3.87 -7.73 -6.60
N GLY A 553 2.86 -7.79 -5.74
CA GLY A 553 1.46 -7.66 -6.13
C GLY A 553 1.15 -6.29 -6.72
N SER A 554 0.17 -6.23 -7.60
CA SER A 554 -0.27 -4.99 -8.25
C SER A 554 -0.85 -3.94 -7.29
N GLN A 555 -1.36 -4.39 -6.14
CA GLN A 555 -1.91 -3.56 -5.07
C GLN A 555 -1.04 -3.61 -3.78
N THR A 556 0.18 -4.15 -3.86
CA THR A 556 1.05 -4.25 -2.68
C THR A 556 1.47 -2.88 -2.14
N THR A 557 1.57 -2.80 -0.82
CA THR A 557 1.86 -1.55 -0.11
C THR A 557 3.36 -1.22 -0.16
N GLN A 558 3.71 0.06 0.05
CA GLN A 558 5.09 0.52 -0.06
C GLN A 558 6.02 -0.11 0.99
N ASP A 559 5.51 -0.37 2.20
CA ASP A 559 6.21 -1.13 3.24
C ASP A 559 6.52 -2.54 2.81
N GLU A 560 5.53 -3.27 2.29
CA GLU A 560 5.69 -4.66 1.90
C GLU A 560 6.67 -4.79 0.74
N ALA A 561 6.53 -3.96 -0.28
CA ALA A 561 7.46 -3.92 -1.40
C ALA A 561 8.89 -3.53 -0.96
N GLY A 562 9.00 -2.57 -0.04
CA GLY A 562 10.28 -2.17 0.54
C GLY A 562 10.92 -3.27 1.39
N THR A 563 10.10 -3.98 2.18
CA THR A 563 10.52 -5.08 3.03
C THR A 563 10.96 -6.28 2.20
N ALA A 564 10.19 -6.65 1.16
CA ALA A 564 10.55 -7.74 0.25
C ALA A 564 11.91 -7.47 -0.43
N ALA A 565 12.12 -6.25 -0.93
CA ALA A 565 13.40 -5.86 -1.52
C ALA A 565 14.55 -5.89 -0.50
N TYR A 566 14.34 -5.39 0.72
CA TYR A 566 15.35 -5.42 1.78
C TYR A 566 15.69 -6.85 2.23
N LYS A 567 14.66 -7.68 2.46
CA LYS A 567 14.79 -9.07 2.91
C LYS A 567 15.38 -9.98 1.83
N THR A 568 15.22 -9.66 0.56
CA THR A 568 15.93 -10.33 -0.55
C THR A 568 17.44 -10.16 -0.42
N VAL A 569 17.91 -8.95 -0.13
CA VAL A 569 19.33 -8.67 0.07
C VAL A 569 19.85 -9.34 1.35
N GLU A 570 19.04 -9.35 2.41
CA GLU A 570 19.38 -10.05 3.65
C GLU A 570 19.51 -11.57 3.45
N LEU A 571 18.59 -12.18 2.67
CA LEU A 571 18.63 -13.61 2.33
C LEU A 571 19.81 -13.95 1.43
N ASP A 572 20.14 -13.12 0.44
CA ASP A 572 21.32 -13.32 -0.40
C ASP A 572 22.60 -13.27 0.44
N GLU A 573 22.71 -12.32 1.38
CA GLU A 573 23.85 -12.25 2.30
C GLU A 573 23.95 -13.50 3.18
N PHE A 574 22.83 -14.04 3.67
CA PHE A 574 22.78 -15.32 4.39
C PHE A 574 23.32 -16.49 3.55
N LEU A 575 23.08 -16.46 2.24
CA LEU A 575 23.58 -17.40 1.25
C LEU A 575 24.99 -17.01 0.72
N HIS A 576 25.69 -16.13 1.45
CA HIS A 576 27.04 -15.65 1.13
C HIS A 576 27.17 -14.93 -0.22
N GLY A 577 26.12 -14.25 -0.66
CA GLY A 577 26.08 -13.48 -1.91
C GLY A 577 26.08 -14.35 -3.18
N ALA A 578 25.74 -15.63 -3.04
CA ALA A 578 25.77 -16.60 -4.14
C ALA A 578 24.44 -16.69 -4.91
N ALA A 579 23.38 -15.99 -4.49
CA ALA A 579 22.06 -16.13 -5.07
C ALA A 579 21.79 -15.12 -6.20
N THR A 580 21.14 -15.58 -7.27
CA THR A 580 20.60 -14.68 -8.29
C THR A 580 19.36 -13.98 -7.74
N GLN A 581 19.25 -12.65 -7.85
CA GLN A 581 18.09 -11.91 -7.35
C GLN A 581 17.19 -11.50 -8.52
N HIS A 582 15.92 -11.88 -8.48
CA HIS A 582 14.93 -11.64 -9.52
C HIS A 582 13.78 -10.78 -8.98
N ARG A 583 13.52 -9.65 -9.65
CA ARG A 583 12.37 -8.78 -9.37
C ARG A 583 11.18 -9.20 -10.24
N GLU A 584 10.15 -9.73 -9.59
CA GLU A 584 8.93 -10.21 -10.24
C GLU A 584 7.77 -9.26 -9.97
N VAL A 585 7.13 -8.75 -11.03
CA VAL A 585 5.95 -7.88 -10.90
C VAL A 585 4.73 -8.63 -11.42
N GLN A 586 3.61 -8.55 -10.70
CA GLN A 586 2.39 -9.30 -11.04
C GLN A 586 1.98 -9.20 -12.52
N CYS A 587 2.08 -8.03 -13.16
CA CYS A 587 1.63 -7.84 -14.55
C CYS A 587 2.55 -8.47 -15.62
N ALA A 588 3.79 -8.84 -15.26
CA ALA A 588 4.79 -9.37 -16.18
C ALA A 588 5.82 -10.26 -15.43
N PRO A 589 5.40 -11.43 -14.92
CA PRO A 589 6.31 -12.38 -14.30
C PRO A 589 7.26 -13.01 -15.33
N SER A 590 8.48 -13.32 -14.93
CA SER A 590 9.46 -14.01 -15.77
C SER A 590 9.05 -15.45 -16.09
N ASP A 591 9.48 -15.98 -17.25
CA ASP A 591 9.23 -17.38 -17.62
C ASP A 591 9.86 -18.36 -16.62
N GLU A 592 11.00 -17.98 -16.00
CA GLU A 592 11.64 -18.76 -14.94
C GLU A 592 10.75 -18.86 -13.72
N PHE A 593 10.18 -17.74 -13.25
CA PHE A 593 9.27 -17.72 -12.12
C PHE A 593 8.01 -18.55 -12.39
N LEU A 594 7.42 -18.42 -13.59
CA LEU A 594 6.26 -19.20 -13.99
C LEU A 594 6.57 -20.71 -14.04
N ALA A 595 7.77 -21.10 -14.46
CA ALA A 595 8.18 -22.51 -14.53
C ALA A 595 8.35 -23.17 -13.14
N LEU A 596 8.53 -22.39 -12.07
CA LEU A 596 8.62 -22.93 -10.70
C LEU A 596 7.29 -23.51 -10.22
N PHE A 597 6.19 -22.99 -10.73
CA PHE A 597 4.85 -23.31 -10.26
C PHE A 597 4.04 -23.98 -11.39
N PRO A 598 3.72 -25.28 -11.27
CA PRO A 598 2.82 -25.95 -12.22
C PRO A 598 1.42 -25.31 -12.29
N ARG A 599 1.07 -24.53 -11.26
CA ARG A 599 -0.14 -23.71 -11.16
C ARG A 599 0.22 -22.41 -10.46
N ILE A 600 -0.21 -21.30 -11.04
CA ILE A 600 -0.21 -20.00 -10.36
C ILE A 600 -1.64 -19.46 -10.28
N SER A 601 -2.08 -19.12 -9.07
CA SER A 601 -3.37 -18.53 -8.76
C SER A 601 -3.14 -17.13 -8.20
N ILE A 602 -3.68 -16.09 -8.83
CA ILE A 602 -3.62 -14.72 -8.31
C ILE A 602 -4.99 -14.36 -7.74
N LEU A 603 -5.05 -14.13 -6.44
CA LEU A 603 -6.26 -13.88 -5.66
C LEU A 603 -6.35 -12.39 -5.27
N SER A 604 -7.56 -11.87 -5.14
CA SER A 604 -7.79 -10.49 -4.70
C SER A 604 -7.70 -10.37 -3.17
N GLY A 605 -7.04 -9.33 -2.68
CA GLY A 605 -6.93 -9.00 -1.26
C GLY A 605 -5.49 -9.03 -0.75
N GLY A 606 -5.30 -9.04 0.59
CA GLY A 606 -3.96 -9.00 1.19
C GLY A 606 -3.98 -8.84 2.71
N VAL A 607 -2.80 -8.75 3.31
CA VAL A 607 -2.59 -8.39 4.73
C VAL A 607 -2.67 -6.87 4.88
N ARG A 608 -2.94 -6.42 6.11
CA ARG A 608 -2.92 -5.00 6.45
C ARG A 608 -1.49 -4.47 6.47
N SER A 609 -1.26 -3.30 5.85
CA SER A 609 0.00 -2.55 5.91
C SER A 609 0.52 -2.35 7.35
N GLY A 610 1.83 -2.40 7.52
CA GLY A 610 2.55 -2.15 8.76
C GLY A 610 2.85 -0.67 9.05
N PHE A 611 2.64 0.25 8.10
CA PHE A 611 2.73 1.70 8.37
C PHE A 611 1.40 2.21 8.96
N ARG A 612 1.41 2.68 10.21
CA ARG A 612 0.29 3.23 11.03
C ARG A 612 -1.11 3.38 10.36
N HIS A 613 -2.10 2.79 11.06
CA HIS A 613 -3.56 2.88 10.96
C HIS A 613 -4.18 3.89 9.96
N VAL A 614 -4.84 3.34 8.94
CA VAL A 614 -6.01 3.93 8.26
C VAL A 614 -7.23 3.09 8.66
N GLU A 615 -8.34 3.77 8.92
CA GLU A 615 -9.58 3.35 9.58
C GLU A 615 -9.99 1.86 9.41
N GLU A 616 -10.15 1.18 10.54
CA GLU A 616 -10.87 -0.10 10.61
C GLU A 616 -12.37 0.16 10.43
N GLY A 617 -12.79 0.22 9.17
CA GLY A 617 -14.18 0.44 8.76
C GLY A 617 -14.59 -0.44 7.60
N ALA A 618 -14.20 -1.72 7.58
CA ALA A 618 -14.69 -2.69 6.60
C ALA A 618 -14.96 -4.06 7.26
N THR A 619 -16.14 -4.09 7.90
CA THR A 619 -17.11 -5.19 7.85
C THR A 619 -16.67 -6.62 8.24
N LYS A 620 -17.01 -6.98 9.48
CA LYS A 620 -17.48 -8.33 9.84
C LYS A 620 -18.90 -8.59 9.30
N ASP A 621 -19.11 -8.41 8.00
CA ASP A 621 -20.30 -8.89 7.31
C ASP A 621 -19.85 -9.90 6.26
N LYS A 622 -19.90 -11.18 6.61
CA LYS A 622 -19.79 -12.28 5.64
C LYS A 622 -21.07 -12.29 4.80
N GLN A 623 -21.20 -11.38 3.86
CA GLN A 623 -22.03 -11.63 2.67
C GLN A 623 -21.27 -12.62 1.76
N PRO A 624 -21.96 -13.56 1.09
CA PRO A 624 -21.32 -14.45 0.14
C PRO A 624 -20.81 -13.63 -1.05
N LYS A 625 -19.51 -13.32 -1.04
CA LYS A 625 -18.85 -12.56 -2.10
C LYS A 625 -18.74 -13.45 -3.33
N GLN A 626 -19.51 -13.15 -4.38
CA GLN A 626 -19.39 -13.81 -5.68
C GLN A 626 -17.95 -13.63 -6.20
N THR A 627 -17.30 -14.74 -6.58
CA THR A 627 -15.89 -14.75 -7.02
C THR A 627 -15.80 -15.24 -8.46
N LEU A 628 -15.10 -14.51 -9.33
CA LEU A 628 -14.90 -14.89 -10.73
C LEU A 628 -13.42 -15.13 -11.00
N LEU A 629 -13.08 -16.35 -11.43
CA LEU A 629 -11.72 -16.74 -11.81
C LEU A 629 -11.62 -16.85 -13.33
N ARG A 630 -10.59 -16.24 -13.93
CA ARG A 630 -10.23 -16.38 -15.35
C ARG A 630 -9.06 -17.35 -15.46
N VAL A 631 -9.18 -18.34 -16.33
CA VAL A 631 -8.18 -19.40 -16.58
C VAL A 631 -7.68 -19.26 -18.02
N PHE A 632 -6.38 -18.98 -18.18
CA PHE A 632 -5.77 -18.71 -19.48
C PHE A 632 -4.30 -19.18 -19.55
N GLN A 633 -3.79 -19.42 -20.76
CA GLN A 633 -2.38 -19.75 -20.98
C GLN A 633 -1.48 -18.50 -20.96
N ALA A 634 -0.33 -18.60 -20.28
CA ALA A 634 0.71 -17.58 -20.22
C ALA A 634 2.13 -18.21 -20.29
N GLY A 635 3.13 -17.40 -20.67
CA GLY A 635 4.55 -17.80 -20.80
C GLY A 635 4.97 -18.14 -22.24
N ALA A 636 6.28 -18.10 -22.50
CA ALA A 636 6.85 -18.41 -23.82
C ALA A 636 6.49 -19.84 -24.28
N GLY A 637 5.73 -19.94 -25.39
CA GLY A 637 5.26 -21.22 -25.95
C GLY A 637 3.91 -21.72 -25.43
N GLY A 638 3.21 -20.98 -24.56
CA GLY A 638 1.84 -21.28 -24.14
C GLY A 638 1.69 -22.52 -23.24
N SER A 639 2.77 -22.99 -22.61
CA SER A 639 2.75 -24.22 -21.83
C SER A 639 2.13 -24.09 -20.44
N ASN A 640 2.16 -22.90 -19.83
CA ASN A 640 1.74 -22.71 -18.44
C ASN A 640 0.33 -22.12 -18.36
N VAL A 641 -0.53 -22.68 -17.49
CA VAL A 641 -1.91 -22.20 -17.31
C VAL A 641 -2.02 -21.43 -16.00
N VAL A 642 -2.50 -20.20 -16.09
CA VAL A 642 -2.68 -19.26 -14.99
C VAL A 642 -4.15 -19.18 -14.60
N VAL A 643 -4.42 -19.09 -13.30
CA VAL A 643 -5.73 -18.81 -12.73
C VAL A 643 -5.67 -17.41 -12.09
N TYR A 644 -6.59 -16.52 -12.46
CA TYR A 644 -6.55 -15.13 -12.02
C TYR A 644 -7.94 -14.67 -11.57
N GLU A 645 -8.06 -14.17 -10.34
CA GLU A 645 -9.31 -13.59 -9.85
C GLU A 645 -9.57 -12.24 -10.50
N VAL A 646 -10.69 -12.13 -11.23
CA VAL A 646 -11.12 -10.92 -11.94
C VAL A 646 -12.41 -10.38 -11.31
N GLN A 647 -12.72 -9.11 -11.58
CA GLN A 647 -13.98 -8.54 -11.11
C GLN A 647 -15.17 -9.34 -11.66
N PRO A 648 -16.16 -9.71 -10.81
CA PRO A 648 -17.31 -10.53 -11.19
C PRO A 648 -18.32 -9.71 -12.01
N THR A 649 -17.93 -9.35 -13.23
CA THR A 649 -18.76 -8.59 -14.18
C THR A 649 -18.64 -9.21 -15.57
N TRP A 650 -19.68 -9.10 -16.38
CA TRP A 650 -19.67 -9.59 -17.77
C TRP A 650 -18.58 -8.91 -18.61
N ARG A 651 -18.18 -7.70 -18.21
CA ARG A 651 -17.10 -6.94 -18.85
C ARG A 651 -15.74 -7.58 -18.67
N SER A 652 -15.57 -8.57 -17.80
CA SER A 652 -14.31 -9.30 -17.60
C SER A 652 -14.16 -10.51 -18.54
N LEU A 653 -15.24 -10.91 -19.23
CA LEU A 653 -15.26 -12.09 -20.09
C LEU A 653 -14.45 -11.89 -21.37
N ASP A 654 -13.90 -12.98 -21.89
CA ASP A 654 -13.20 -13.03 -23.17
C ASP A 654 -13.46 -14.39 -23.84
N ASP A 655 -13.80 -14.40 -25.12
CA ASP A 655 -14.11 -15.65 -25.82
C ASP A 655 -12.91 -16.61 -25.94
N GLY A 656 -11.68 -16.12 -25.70
CA GLY A 656 -10.44 -16.89 -25.80
C GLY A 656 -10.10 -17.72 -24.56
N ASP A 657 -10.78 -17.52 -23.44
CA ASP A 657 -10.38 -18.10 -22.14
C ASP A 657 -11.55 -18.85 -21.44
N VAL A 658 -11.26 -19.52 -20.32
CA VAL A 658 -12.28 -20.20 -19.49
C VAL A 658 -12.49 -19.43 -18.19
N PHE A 659 -13.74 -19.31 -17.74
CA PHE A 659 -14.09 -18.57 -16.53
C PHE A 659 -14.83 -19.47 -15.54
N VAL A 660 -14.50 -19.37 -14.25
CA VAL A 660 -15.13 -20.10 -13.14
C VAL A 660 -15.77 -19.10 -12.20
N LEU A 661 -17.10 -19.10 -12.09
CA LEU A 661 -17.89 -18.25 -11.22
C LEU A 661 -18.37 -19.04 -10.00
N ASP A 662 -17.93 -18.64 -8.81
CA ASP A 662 -18.41 -19.17 -7.53
C ASP A 662 -19.48 -18.25 -6.96
N GLU A 663 -20.72 -18.73 -6.95
CA GLU A 663 -21.89 -18.05 -6.37
C GLU A 663 -22.15 -18.48 -4.90
N GLY A 664 -21.28 -19.34 -4.34
CA GLY A 664 -21.41 -19.93 -3.01
C GLY A 664 -22.35 -21.14 -2.98
N SER A 665 -23.52 -21.06 -3.59
CA SER A 665 -24.50 -22.18 -3.69
C SER A 665 -24.30 -23.08 -4.90
N LYS A 666 -23.62 -22.57 -5.95
CA LYS A 666 -23.33 -23.29 -7.20
C LYS A 666 -22.06 -22.73 -7.85
N ILE A 667 -21.30 -23.59 -8.53
CA ILE A 667 -20.14 -23.19 -9.34
C ILE A 667 -20.51 -23.30 -10.82
N TRP A 668 -20.29 -22.21 -11.56
CA TRP A 668 -20.53 -22.13 -13.00
C TRP A 668 -19.20 -22.05 -13.76
N VAL A 669 -19.01 -22.89 -14.78
CA VAL A 669 -17.84 -22.84 -15.67
C VAL A 669 -18.29 -22.36 -17.04
N TRP A 670 -17.85 -21.17 -17.45
CA TRP A 670 -18.11 -20.60 -18.77
C TRP A 670 -16.91 -20.85 -19.69
N GLN A 671 -17.13 -21.56 -20.79
CA GLN A 671 -16.09 -21.84 -21.79
C GLN A 671 -16.27 -20.93 -23.01
N GLY A 672 -15.29 -20.05 -23.26
CA GLY A 672 -15.29 -19.21 -24.44
C GLY A 672 -15.13 -20.01 -25.74
N ARG A 673 -15.62 -19.46 -26.86
CA ARG A 673 -15.56 -20.11 -28.19
C ARG A 673 -14.16 -20.51 -28.65
N ARG A 674 -13.13 -19.79 -28.22
CA ARG A 674 -11.73 -19.93 -28.66
C ARG A 674 -10.78 -20.45 -27.57
N CYS A 675 -11.32 -20.93 -26.44
CA CYS A 675 -10.48 -21.46 -25.36
C CYS A 675 -9.81 -22.79 -25.72
N SER A 676 -8.60 -22.98 -25.20
CA SER A 676 -7.75 -24.15 -25.44
C SER A 676 -8.18 -25.36 -24.61
N PRO A 677 -7.88 -26.59 -25.06
CA PRO A 677 -8.11 -27.80 -24.26
C PRO A 677 -7.37 -27.79 -22.92
N MET A 678 -6.19 -27.17 -22.86
CA MET A 678 -5.39 -27.06 -21.64
C MET A 678 -6.07 -26.14 -20.60
N GLU A 679 -6.68 -25.03 -21.03
CA GLU A 679 -7.46 -24.16 -20.14
C GLU A 679 -8.70 -24.86 -19.61
N LYS A 680 -9.41 -25.64 -20.45
CA LYS A 680 -10.57 -26.44 -20.02
C LYS A 680 -10.20 -27.49 -18.98
N ALA A 681 -9.12 -28.24 -19.22
CA ALA A 681 -8.62 -29.24 -18.28
C ALA A 681 -8.22 -28.59 -16.95
N LYS A 682 -7.59 -27.40 -17.00
CA LYS A 682 -7.20 -26.68 -15.79
C LYS A 682 -8.41 -26.16 -15.02
N ALA A 683 -9.40 -25.58 -15.70
CA ALA A 683 -10.63 -25.13 -15.06
C ALA A 683 -11.36 -26.29 -14.38
N ALA A 684 -11.44 -27.46 -15.02
CA ALA A 684 -12.02 -28.66 -14.41
C ALA A 684 -11.27 -29.08 -13.14
N GLN A 685 -9.93 -29.00 -13.13
CA GLN A 685 -9.13 -29.26 -11.94
C GLN A 685 -9.42 -28.25 -10.82
N VAL A 686 -9.48 -26.95 -11.14
CA VAL A 686 -9.80 -25.88 -10.17
C VAL A 686 -11.15 -26.13 -9.53
N VAL A 687 -12.16 -26.47 -10.33
CA VAL A 687 -13.50 -26.78 -9.82
C VAL A 687 -13.50 -28.05 -8.98
N HIS A 688 -12.76 -29.08 -9.37
CA HIS A 688 -12.61 -30.29 -8.56
C HIS A 688 -12.03 -29.98 -7.16
N ASP A 689 -10.97 -29.18 -7.09
CA ASP A 689 -10.38 -28.76 -5.82
C ASP A 689 -11.37 -27.92 -4.97
N MET A 690 -12.14 -27.03 -5.61
CA MET A 690 -13.17 -26.22 -4.93
C MET A 690 -14.34 -27.06 -4.38
N THR A 691 -14.77 -28.06 -5.13
CA THR A 691 -15.87 -28.96 -4.75
C THR A 691 -15.50 -29.95 -3.66
N GLN A 692 -14.26 -30.43 -3.63
CA GLN A 692 -13.73 -31.21 -2.50
C GLN A 692 -13.82 -30.43 -1.18
N ALA A 693 -13.62 -29.11 -1.22
CA ALA A 693 -13.64 -28.26 -0.04
C ALA A 693 -15.06 -27.83 0.40
N LYS A 694 -16.04 -27.75 -0.52
CA LYS A 694 -17.34 -27.11 -0.27
C LYS A 694 -18.59 -27.98 -0.51
N HIS A 695 -18.49 -29.14 -1.18
CA HIS A 695 -19.63 -29.99 -1.58
C HIS A 695 -20.75 -29.23 -2.33
N VAL A 696 -20.39 -28.55 -3.43
CA VAL A 696 -21.28 -27.66 -4.21
C VAL A 696 -21.52 -28.23 -5.61
N ASP A 697 -22.71 -27.99 -6.19
CA ASP A 697 -23.07 -28.41 -7.55
C ASP A 697 -22.30 -27.61 -8.62
N VAL A 698 -21.96 -28.27 -9.74
CA VAL A 698 -21.13 -27.71 -10.82
C VAL A 698 -21.86 -27.81 -12.15
N GLU A 699 -21.97 -26.68 -12.87
CA GLU A 699 -22.48 -26.67 -14.24
C GLU A 699 -21.45 -26.07 -15.21
N VAL A 700 -21.13 -26.82 -16.26
CA VAL A 700 -20.20 -26.40 -17.32
C VAL A 700 -21.02 -26.02 -18.55
N VAL A 701 -20.82 -24.80 -19.05
CA VAL A 701 -21.61 -24.22 -20.14
C VAL A 701 -20.68 -23.63 -21.19
N SER A 702 -20.84 -24.04 -22.45
CA SER A 702 -20.18 -23.40 -23.58
C SER A 702 -20.87 -22.09 -23.96
N GLN A 703 -20.13 -21.10 -24.45
CA GLN A 703 -20.68 -19.83 -24.94
C GLN A 703 -21.80 -20.01 -25.98
N ASP A 704 -21.73 -21.05 -26.81
CA ASP A 704 -22.72 -21.33 -27.87
C ASP A 704 -24.05 -21.90 -27.35
N GLU A 705 -24.11 -22.30 -26.09
CA GLU A 705 -25.34 -22.80 -25.49
C GLU A 705 -26.25 -21.64 -25.06
N ALA A 706 -27.56 -21.79 -25.26
CA ALA A 706 -28.53 -20.78 -24.82
C ALA A 706 -28.46 -20.49 -23.30
N ARG A 707 -27.99 -21.46 -22.50
CA ARG A 707 -27.80 -21.32 -21.06
C ARG A 707 -26.61 -20.45 -20.67
N SER A 708 -25.66 -20.18 -21.58
CA SER A 708 -24.50 -19.31 -21.30
C SER A 708 -24.93 -17.89 -20.92
N ARG A 709 -26.10 -17.45 -21.39
CA ARG A 709 -26.71 -16.17 -21.06
C ARG A 709 -27.03 -16.04 -19.57
N ARG A 710 -27.32 -17.15 -18.89
CA ARG A 710 -27.54 -17.14 -17.43
C ARG A 710 -26.30 -16.68 -16.68
N ILE A 711 -25.11 -17.10 -17.10
CA ILE A 711 -23.84 -16.68 -16.48
C ILE A 711 -23.61 -15.18 -16.72
N VAL A 712 -23.93 -14.68 -17.91
CA VAL A 712 -23.81 -13.25 -18.26
C VAL A 712 -24.78 -12.40 -17.43
N GLU A 713 -26.02 -12.85 -17.23
CA GLU A 713 -27.00 -12.22 -16.34
C GLU A 713 -26.54 -12.20 -14.88
N LEU A 714 -26.02 -13.32 -14.37
CA LEU A 714 -25.45 -13.41 -13.01
C LEU A 714 -24.30 -12.43 -12.80
N LEU A 715 -23.54 -12.15 -13.85
CA LEU A 715 -22.46 -11.15 -13.87
C LEU A 715 -22.94 -9.72 -14.19
N GLY A 716 -24.25 -9.45 -14.08
CA GLY A 716 -24.85 -8.13 -14.22
C GLY A 716 -25.06 -7.66 -15.67
N GLY A 717 -25.07 -8.57 -16.64
CA GLY A 717 -25.43 -8.27 -18.03
C GLY A 717 -26.94 -8.20 -18.22
N ASP A 718 -27.39 -7.29 -19.09
CA ASP A 718 -28.79 -7.12 -19.48
C ASP A 718 -29.01 -7.40 -20.98
N ASP A 719 -30.19 -7.07 -21.50
CA ASP A 719 -30.55 -7.25 -22.91
C ASP A 719 -29.68 -6.44 -23.89
N SER A 720 -28.96 -5.42 -23.42
CA SER A 720 -28.02 -4.62 -24.21
C SER A 720 -26.62 -5.24 -24.31
N THR A 721 -26.34 -6.31 -23.57
CA THR A 721 -25.02 -6.99 -23.55
C THR A 721 -24.71 -7.63 -24.90
N PRO A 722 -23.48 -7.47 -25.44
CA PRO A 722 -23.09 -8.02 -26.74
C PRO A 722 -23.34 -9.53 -26.85
N ARG A 723 -23.96 -9.95 -27.96
CA ARG A 723 -24.19 -11.37 -28.29
C ARG A 723 -23.12 -11.96 -29.19
N ASP A 724 -22.37 -11.10 -29.88
CA ASP A 724 -21.43 -11.49 -30.93
C ASP A 724 -20.06 -11.94 -30.37
N GLY A 725 -19.78 -11.64 -29.10
CA GLY A 725 -18.57 -12.07 -28.39
C GLY A 725 -18.11 -11.07 -27.34
N PHE A 726 -17.20 -11.52 -26.48
CA PHE A 726 -16.53 -10.72 -25.47
C PHE A 726 -15.04 -10.62 -25.79
N ALA A 727 -14.47 -9.43 -25.58
CA ALA A 727 -13.07 -9.15 -25.82
C ALA A 727 -12.51 -8.35 -24.64
N GLN A 728 -11.65 -8.98 -23.86
CA GLN A 728 -10.93 -8.34 -22.77
C GLN A 728 -9.45 -8.73 -22.78
N PRO A 729 -8.54 -7.74 -22.73
CA PRO A 729 -7.12 -8.03 -22.64
C PRO A 729 -6.82 -8.85 -21.38
N ARG A 730 -5.82 -9.73 -21.48
CA ARG A 730 -5.35 -10.52 -20.35
C ARG A 730 -4.66 -9.60 -19.33
N PRO A 731 -4.82 -9.86 -18.02
CA PRO A 731 -4.20 -9.06 -16.96
C PRO A 731 -2.67 -9.27 -16.84
N LEU A 732 -2.13 -10.25 -17.56
CA LEU A 732 -0.70 -10.49 -17.73
C LEU A 732 -0.27 -10.09 -19.13
N ALA A 733 0.83 -9.34 -19.25
CA ALA A 733 1.47 -9.04 -20.52
C ALA A 733 2.10 -10.32 -21.08
N VAL A 734 1.35 -11.05 -21.90
CA VAL A 734 1.91 -12.15 -22.68
C VAL A 734 2.45 -11.55 -23.98
N PRO A 735 3.75 -11.70 -24.30
CA PRO A 735 4.23 -11.33 -25.61
C PRO A 735 3.50 -12.20 -26.64
N SER A 736 2.52 -11.61 -27.33
CA SER A 736 1.86 -12.27 -28.45
C SER A 736 2.89 -12.44 -29.56
N ALA A 737 3.03 -13.66 -30.07
CA ALA A 737 3.87 -13.98 -31.21
C ALA A 737 3.56 -13.13 -32.47
N ALA A 738 2.48 -12.34 -32.46
CA ALA A 738 2.05 -11.48 -33.56
C ALA A 738 2.67 -10.06 -33.57
N THR A 739 3.61 -9.72 -32.68
CA THR A 739 4.28 -8.40 -32.68
C THR A 739 5.81 -8.54 -32.80
N GLU A 740 6.26 -9.21 -33.86
CA GLU A 740 7.68 -9.20 -34.25
C GLU A 740 8.03 -7.89 -34.99
N VAL A 741 8.36 -6.86 -34.21
CA VAL A 741 9.51 -6.01 -34.54
C VAL A 741 10.43 -6.12 -33.34
N ALA A 742 11.23 -7.19 -33.30
CA ALA A 742 12.14 -7.46 -32.19
C ALA A 742 13.08 -6.26 -32.01
N ALA A 743 12.96 -5.56 -30.87
CA ALA A 743 13.91 -4.52 -30.50
C ALA A 743 15.33 -5.14 -30.46
N PRO A 744 16.38 -4.42 -30.92
CA PRO A 744 17.72 -4.97 -30.88
C PRO A 744 18.16 -5.19 -29.43
N ARG A 745 18.80 -6.34 -29.15
CA ARG A 745 19.45 -6.60 -27.86
C ARG A 745 20.56 -5.59 -27.63
N ARG A 746 20.69 -5.06 -26.40
CA ARG A 746 21.67 -4.03 -26.05
C ARG A 746 22.44 -4.42 -24.81
N LEU A 747 23.77 -4.33 -24.88
CA LEU A 747 24.67 -4.53 -23.75
C LEU A 747 25.31 -3.18 -23.38
N PHE A 748 25.14 -2.75 -22.14
CA PHE A 748 25.76 -1.57 -21.59
C PHE A 748 26.81 -1.94 -20.53
N ARG A 749 27.87 -1.13 -20.41
CA ARG A 749 28.91 -1.23 -19.38
C ARG A 749 28.85 0.00 -18.49
N LEU A 750 28.70 -0.24 -17.19
CA LEU A 750 28.79 0.75 -16.14
C LEU A 750 30.20 0.66 -15.53
N SER A 751 31.02 1.67 -15.80
CA SER A 751 32.42 1.70 -15.36
C SER A 751 32.78 3.08 -14.80
N ASP A 752 33.65 3.11 -13.79
CA ASP A 752 34.24 4.34 -13.24
C ASP A 752 35.69 4.58 -13.68
N ALA A 753 36.22 3.78 -14.61
CA ALA A 753 37.60 3.86 -15.11
C ALA A 753 37.98 5.24 -15.71
N SER A 754 37.00 6.04 -16.17
CA SER A 754 37.22 7.41 -16.65
C SER A 754 37.36 8.46 -15.52
N GLY A 755 37.27 8.03 -14.25
CA GLY A 755 37.26 8.90 -13.06
C GLY A 755 35.86 9.41 -12.69
N ARG A 756 34.83 9.06 -13.46
CA ARG A 756 33.41 9.28 -13.16
C ARG A 756 32.63 8.04 -13.59
N LEU A 757 31.58 7.72 -12.85
CA LEU A 757 30.72 6.59 -13.16
C LEU A 757 29.89 6.88 -14.43
N GLU A 758 30.15 6.16 -15.51
CA GLU A 758 29.51 6.36 -16.81
C GLU A 758 28.89 5.05 -17.33
N LEU A 759 27.70 5.15 -17.93
CA LEU A 759 27.02 4.04 -18.60
C LEU A 759 27.22 4.17 -20.11
N SER A 760 27.99 3.26 -20.69
CA SER A 760 28.32 3.23 -22.12
C SER A 760 27.66 2.03 -22.81
N LEU A 761 27.26 2.19 -24.07
CA LEU A 761 26.75 1.09 -24.90
C LEU A 761 27.92 0.32 -25.50
N VAL A 762 28.03 -0.97 -25.19
CA VAL A 762 29.10 -1.87 -25.66
C VAL A 762 28.70 -2.54 -26.98
N LYS A 763 27.47 -3.09 -27.03
CA LYS A 763 26.92 -3.74 -28.23
C LYS A 763 25.44 -3.43 -28.38
N GLU A 764 25.01 -3.23 -29.63
CA GLU A 764 23.60 -3.09 -30.02
C GLU A 764 23.36 -3.93 -31.29
N GLY A 765 22.56 -4.99 -31.15
CA GLY A 765 22.39 -6.01 -32.19
C GLY A 765 23.63 -6.90 -32.39
N GLY A 766 23.40 -8.17 -32.77
CA GLY A 766 24.44 -9.18 -32.99
C GLY A 766 24.66 -10.15 -31.82
N GLN A 767 25.59 -11.10 -31.97
CA GLN A 767 25.88 -12.11 -30.96
C GLN A 767 26.64 -11.48 -29.77
N ILE A 768 25.99 -11.50 -28.61
CA ILE A 768 26.59 -11.18 -27.31
C ILE A 768 27.16 -12.50 -26.78
N SER A 769 28.34 -12.46 -26.16
CA SER A 769 29.01 -13.64 -25.63
C SER A 769 29.57 -13.37 -24.25
N ALA A 770 29.85 -14.42 -23.48
CA ALA A 770 30.47 -14.27 -22.16
C ALA A 770 31.81 -13.51 -22.20
N ALA A 771 32.52 -13.51 -23.34
CA ALA A 771 33.77 -12.76 -23.51
C ALA A 771 33.59 -11.22 -23.54
N ASP A 772 32.36 -10.74 -23.71
CA ASP A 772 32.05 -9.29 -23.70
C ASP A 772 31.85 -8.75 -22.27
N LEU A 773 31.81 -9.63 -21.27
CA LEU A 773 31.65 -9.29 -19.86
C LEU A 773 33.03 -9.27 -19.19
N ASP A 774 33.45 -8.09 -18.75
CA ASP A 774 34.71 -7.86 -18.03
C ASP A 774 34.47 -7.94 -16.52
N GLY A 775 35.13 -8.87 -15.82
CA GLY A 775 35.00 -9.04 -14.37
C GLY A 775 35.34 -7.81 -13.53
N SER A 776 35.91 -6.77 -14.13
CA SER A 776 36.27 -5.50 -13.48
C SER A 776 35.12 -4.48 -13.41
N ASP A 777 33.96 -4.72 -14.04
CA ASP A 777 32.85 -3.74 -14.12
C ASP A 777 31.46 -4.39 -13.99
N VAL A 778 30.41 -3.56 -14.02
CA VAL A 778 29.00 -3.99 -14.04
C VAL A 778 28.39 -3.82 -15.42
N PHE A 779 27.65 -4.82 -15.91
CA PHE A 779 27.03 -4.82 -17.23
C PHE A 779 25.49 -4.88 -17.14
N LEU A 780 24.80 -4.18 -18.03
CA LEU A 780 23.34 -4.23 -18.18
C LEU A 780 23.01 -4.80 -19.56
N LEU A 781 22.35 -5.96 -19.61
CA LEU A 781 21.90 -6.63 -20.83
C LEU A 781 20.39 -6.51 -20.96
N ASP A 782 19.93 -5.76 -21.96
CA ASP A 782 18.53 -5.72 -22.39
C ASP A 782 18.29 -6.83 -23.43
N ASP A 783 17.54 -7.86 -23.03
CA ASP A 783 17.14 -8.97 -23.91
C ASP A 783 15.89 -8.62 -24.73
N ALA A 784 16.00 -7.56 -25.54
CA ALA A 784 14.95 -7.13 -26.46
C ALA A 784 13.58 -6.91 -25.78
N GLY A 785 13.58 -6.39 -24.55
CA GLY A 785 12.37 -6.15 -23.76
C GLY A 785 11.79 -7.37 -23.03
N ARG A 786 12.35 -8.58 -23.19
CA ARG A 786 11.94 -9.77 -22.39
C ARG A 786 12.40 -9.71 -20.94
N GLY A 787 13.53 -9.06 -20.70
CA GLY A 787 14.11 -8.91 -19.37
C GLY A 787 15.37 -8.07 -19.38
N LEU A 788 15.67 -7.43 -18.24
CA LEU A 788 16.89 -6.66 -18.02
C LEU A 788 17.79 -7.42 -17.04
N TRP A 789 18.92 -7.90 -17.54
CA TRP A 789 19.92 -8.59 -16.73
C TRP A 789 21.01 -7.62 -16.28
N VAL A 790 21.38 -7.66 -15.01
CA VAL A 790 22.50 -6.92 -14.45
C VAL A 790 23.56 -7.91 -14.03
N TRP A 791 24.70 -7.90 -14.69
CA TRP A 791 25.83 -8.77 -14.36
C TRP A 791 26.89 -7.98 -13.59
N GLU A 792 27.23 -8.45 -12.39
CA GLU A 792 28.21 -7.83 -11.50
C GLU A 792 29.53 -8.61 -11.55
N GLY A 793 30.57 -7.96 -12.07
CA GLY A 793 31.93 -8.49 -12.06
C GLY A 793 32.50 -8.58 -10.64
N ARG A 794 33.27 -9.63 -10.36
CA ARG A 794 33.89 -9.86 -9.05
C ARG A 794 34.83 -8.70 -8.67
N GLY A 795 35.56 -8.17 -9.64
CA GLY A 795 36.48 -7.03 -9.53
C GLY A 795 35.83 -5.65 -9.67
N ALA A 796 34.50 -5.55 -9.85
CA ALA A 796 33.80 -4.28 -9.98
C ALA A 796 33.95 -3.36 -8.77
N SER A 797 34.01 -2.05 -9.02
CA SER A 797 34.27 -1.04 -8.01
C SER A 797 33.10 -0.93 -7.02
N ARG A 798 33.37 -0.47 -5.79
CA ARG A 798 32.31 -0.23 -4.79
C ARG A 798 31.30 0.81 -5.27
N ALA A 799 31.73 1.80 -6.07
CA ALA A 799 30.84 2.82 -6.61
C ALA A 799 29.90 2.24 -7.68
N GLU A 800 30.38 1.33 -8.51
CA GLU A 800 29.59 0.61 -9.52
C GLU A 800 28.57 -0.32 -8.86
N LYS A 801 29.01 -1.13 -7.90
CA LYS A 801 28.16 -2.06 -7.13
C LYS A 801 27.09 -1.35 -6.30
N ALA A 802 27.36 -0.13 -5.83
CA ALA A 802 26.35 0.66 -5.10
C ALA A 802 25.30 1.33 -6.02
N ARG A 803 25.59 1.48 -7.32
CA ARG A 803 24.80 2.34 -8.21
C ARG A 803 24.05 1.60 -9.33
N TRP A 804 24.33 0.32 -9.56
CA TRP A 804 23.65 -0.46 -10.60
C TRP A 804 22.12 -0.40 -10.52
N LEU A 805 21.53 -0.41 -9.32
CA LEU A 805 20.06 -0.36 -9.15
C LEU A 805 19.48 0.98 -9.59
N ALA A 806 20.17 2.09 -9.28
CA ALA A 806 19.77 3.42 -9.72
C ALA A 806 19.92 3.55 -11.25
N THR A 807 20.98 2.97 -11.81
CA THR A 807 21.24 2.95 -13.25
C THR A 807 20.21 2.11 -14.00
N ALA A 808 19.86 0.92 -13.51
CA ALA A 808 18.83 0.05 -14.06
C ALA A 808 17.44 0.73 -14.02
N ARG A 809 17.08 1.37 -12.89
CA ARG A 809 15.86 2.19 -12.79
C ARG A 809 15.84 3.33 -13.79
N ALA A 810 16.93 4.08 -13.92
CA ALA A 810 17.04 5.18 -14.87
C ALA A 810 17.02 4.69 -16.33
N TYR A 811 17.47 3.47 -16.61
CA TYR A 811 17.35 2.83 -17.92
C TYR A 811 15.88 2.49 -18.23
N VAL A 812 15.20 1.81 -17.31
CA VAL A 812 13.78 1.45 -17.41
C VAL A 812 12.90 2.69 -17.57
N GLN A 813 13.15 3.74 -16.79
CA GLN A 813 12.43 5.04 -16.90
C GLN A 813 12.66 5.72 -18.25
N ARG A 814 13.87 5.64 -18.82
CA ARG A 814 14.13 6.17 -20.16
C ARG A 814 13.41 5.36 -21.24
N ARG A 815 13.40 4.02 -21.12
CA ARG A 815 12.63 3.13 -21.99
C ARG A 815 11.12 3.38 -21.89
N GLN A 816 10.61 3.78 -20.73
CA GLN A 816 9.20 4.14 -20.54
C GLN A 816 8.75 5.30 -21.45
N ALA A 817 9.62 6.26 -21.71
CA ALA A 817 9.32 7.37 -22.63
C ALA A 817 9.13 6.90 -24.08
N GLU A 818 9.67 5.73 -24.44
CA GLU A 818 9.55 5.12 -25.76
C GLU A 818 8.45 4.04 -25.82
N CYS A 819 8.19 3.33 -24.72
CA CYS A 819 7.19 2.28 -24.61
C CYS A 819 6.61 2.21 -23.19
N ALA A 820 5.29 2.37 -23.05
CA ALA A 820 4.60 2.38 -21.75
C ALA A 820 4.77 1.07 -20.94
N GLU A 821 5.02 -0.06 -21.63
CA GLU A 821 5.20 -1.39 -21.03
C GLU A 821 6.59 -1.59 -20.39
N ALA A 822 7.52 -0.64 -20.56
CA ALA A 822 8.90 -0.79 -20.07
C ALA A 822 9.01 -0.88 -18.54
N LEU A 823 8.08 -0.31 -17.77
CA LEU A 823 8.06 -0.40 -16.30
C LEU A 823 7.82 -1.82 -15.77
N ALA A 824 7.23 -2.67 -16.61
CA ALA A 824 6.91 -4.06 -16.29
C ALA A 824 8.06 -5.03 -16.62
N ILE A 825 9.17 -4.56 -17.21
CA ILE A 825 10.30 -5.42 -17.58
C ILE A 825 10.89 -6.07 -16.30
N PRO A 826 11.00 -7.41 -16.24
CA PRO A 826 11.61 -8.10 -15.11
C PRO A 826 13.11 -7.76 -15.05
N VAL A 827 13.63 -7.57 -13.84
CA VAL A 827 15.03 -7.21 -13.60
C VAL A 827 15.69 -8.28 -12.77
N ALA A 828 16.77 -8.87 -13.28
CA ALA A 828 17.52 -9.91 -12.59
C ALA A 828 18.99 -9.49 -12.40
N LYS A 829 19.53 -9.71 -11.21
CA LYS A 829 20.94 -9.46 -10.87
C LYS A 829 21.70 -10.78 -10.75
N VAL A 830 22.80 -10.89 -11.47
CA VAL A 830 23.70 -12.05 -11.55
C VAL A 830 25.11 -11.63 -11.13
N VAL A 831 25.81 -12.48 -10.39
CA VAL A 831 27.22 -12.27 -9.99
C VAL A 831 28.14 -13.18 -10.79
N GLU A 832 29.33 -12.69 -11.15
CA GLU A 832 30.36 -13.46 -11.86
C GLU A 832 30.69 -14.79 -11.15
N GLY A 833 30.56 -15.89 -11.88
CA GLY A 833 30.75 -17.27 -11.40
C GLY A 833 29.50 -17.94 -10.82
N CYS A 834 28.37 -17.22 -10.76
CA CYS A 834 27.07 -17.71 -10.30
C CYS A 834 25.98 -17.59 -11.39
N GLU A 835 26.33 -17.59 -12.68
CA GLU A 835 25.46 -17.26 -13.81
C GLU A 835 24.31 -18.24 -14.08
N SER A 836 23.04 -17.82 -13.92
CA SER A 836 21.87 -18.67 -14.12
C SER A 836 21.81 -19.24 -15.55
N PRO A 837 21.21 -20.44 -15.77
CA PRO A 837 21.13 -21.00 -17.12
C PRO A 837 20.30 -20.11 -18.05
N ALA A 838 19.40 -19.31 -17.49
CA ALA A 838 18.62 -18.36 -18.24
C ALA A 838 19.41 -17.11 -18.62
N PHE A 839 20.27 -16.60 -17.73
CA PHE A 839 21.24 -15.57 -18.09
C PHE A 839 22.18 -16.06 -19.20
N LEU A 840 22.67 -17.30 -19.10
CA LEU A 840 23.51 -17.88 -20.15
C LEU A 840 22.76 -18.03 -21.48
N ARG A 841 21.49 -18.48 -21.45
CA ARG A 841 20.62 -18.48 -22.64
C ARG A 841 20.39 -17.09 -23.19
N ALA A 842 20.18 -16.10 -22.32
CA ALA A 842 20.02 -14.72 -22.73
C ALA A 842 21.29 -14.26 -23.45
N VAL A 843 22.46 -14.38 -22.83
CA VAL A 843 23.77 -14.05 -23.44
C VAL A 843 23.96 -14.76 -24.77
N ASP A 844 23.86 -16.09 -24.81
CA ASP A 844 24.14 -16.94 -25.98
C ASP A 844 23.03 -17.00 -27.03
N ALA A 845 21.87 -16.36 -26.80
CA ALA A 845 20.76 -16.36 -27.75
C ALA A 845 21.22 -15.79 -29.11
N ARG A 846 21.06 -16.58 -30.17
CA ARG A 846 21.27 -16.12 -31.54
C ARG A 846 20.05 -15.30 -31.96
N CYS A 847 20.28 -14.09 -32.48
CA CYS A 847 19.23 -13.25 -33.07
C CYS A 847 18.51 -13.95 -34.22
#